data_AF-A0A812XNL7-F1
#
_entry.id   AF-A0A812XNL7-F1
#
_cell.length_a   1.000
_cell.length_b   1.000
_cell.length_c   1.000
_cell.angle_alpha   90.00
_cell.angle_beta   90.00
_cell.angle_gamma   90.00
#
_symmetry.space_group_name_H-M   'P 1'
#
loop_
_entity.id
_entity.type
_entity.pdbx_description
1 polymer ?
#
loop_
_entity_poly.entity_id
_entity_poly.type
_entity_poly.pdbx_seq_one_letter_code
_entity_poly.pdbx_strand_id
1 'polypeptide(L)'
;MARIPWLLFVHASRLAPSFDISPHYNFASLLGSWDTEESKEELATATITIRGGYSAQVLPIIEASIEGVLRMFCEEGSILIFTERLVSDVGGGSYSMTVEFQILPPRDGGGDCAWELRAAAQGADAPPFDECDGYCPRQKPLFRRALENQIWMYPSTRSMATASWYVRMFSIFCHRLEVVRPRNFPAMQAQDWRCEDFFVEATAHPPDPGAVTTTSAAGGELTTTRDVVSSDDPCSWISSPCLCATVTACSWVNNLNSCVQVPVPHSNQERCGFCPTLPWCNPSPVQECPTALTICSCSLMGPKCNWTLDSGRCFAPAAGPTGVPCSLCPLSTANCPRPIVTSITPPADALLGFGELGYDLTISFDRPVRFPRPSDTIVGNIYLDCELEEGQYLPWDAPQGATLRIEVPAAKRIILSGGLQVRLQLSNHSFWSRYLCTLNIQDGAMVDVVEDVPCVAASWHRAAMSDNVGPLATTITPQTGLRDVALDTAEATIKFNEPVFLMLQEVTIYRLDPNSGPERYDEVGKLPATMTDTVELIETLKISLSAIELDNDAVYSLQLPEGLVVDRANNRFKGLEAGTWAFRTEVGTRLQRVNFGLGAGAVAGIVAGIVLLAAAVAGILIFFRWKVVKKYEDRSVRPMEGSTPKASQVQTLHNDAAALQDVGPR
;
A
#
# COMPACT_ATOMS: atom_id res chain seq x y z
N MET A 1 -10.67 29.24 -24.36
CA MET A 1 -11.46 28.29 -23.54
C MET A 1 -10.67 26.99 -23.49
N ALA A 2 -10.00 26.71 -22.37
CA ALA A 2 -9.11 25.55 -22.24
C ALA A 2 -9.92 24.26 -22.00
N ARG A 3 -9.59 23.18 -22.73
CA ARG A 3 -10.12 21.84 -22.49
C ARG A 3 -9.31 21.21 -21.33
N ILE A 4 -9.95 21.07 -20.17
CA ILE A 4 -9.40 20.36 -19.00
C ILE A 4 -9.76 18.86 -19.17
N PRO A 5 -8.83 17.90 -18.94
CA PRO A 5 -9.17 16.48 -18.96
C PRO A 5 -10.06 16.12 -17.76
N TRP A 6 -11.16 15.42 -18.04
CA TRP A 6 -12.25 15.12 -17.10
C TRP A 6 -11.95 13.89 -16.24
N LEU A 7 -12.23 13.95 -14.94
CA LEU A 7 -12.23 12.77 -14.07
C LEU A 7 -13.55 11.99 -14.26
N LEU A 8 -13.45 10.71 -14.61
CA LEU A 8 -14.56 9.76 -14.63
C LEU A 8 -14.69 9.15 -13.22
N PHE A 9 -15.88 9.18 -12.62
CA PHE A 9 -16.19 8.38 -11.43
C PHE A 9 -16.81 7.05 -11.87
N VAL A 10 -16.06 5.95 -11.79
CA VAL A 10 -16.60 4.58 -11.93
C VAL A 10 -16.99 4.10 -10.54
N HIS A 11 -18.26 3.76 -10.35
CA HIS A 11 -18.78 3.35 -9.04
C HIS A 11 -18.43 1.89 -8.74
N ALA A 12 -17.24 1.62 -8.22
CA ALA A 12 -16.88 0.31 -7.67
C ALA A 12 -17.66 0.07 -6.36
N SER A 13 -18.85 -0.53 -6.46
CA SER A 13 -19.72 -0.79 -5.32
C SER A 13 -19.91 -2.30 -5.13
N ARG A 14 -19.21 -2.85 -4.13
CA ARG A 14 -19.71 -3.82 -3.12
C ARG A 14 -18.54 -4.40 -2.32
N LEU A 15 -18.43 -3.94 -1.06
CA LEU A 15 -17.84 -4.56 0.15
C LEU A 15 -17.00 -3.53 0.95
N ALA A 16 -17.67 -2.60 1.62
CA ALA A 16 -17.12 -1.91 2.80
C ALA A 16 -18.27 -1.50 3.73
N PRO A 17 -18.15 -1.67 5.06
CA PRO A 17 -19.19 -1.32 6.03
C PRO A 17 -19.21 0.20 6.27
N SER A 18 -20.42 0.69 6.57
CA SER A 18 -20.77 2.10 6.79
C SER A 18 -19.88 2.79 7.83
N PHE A 19 -19.18 3.84 7.40
CA PHE A 19 -18.64 4.89 8.29
C PHE A 19 -19.50 6.15 8.19
N ASP A 20 -19.96 6.61 9.35
CA ASP A 20 -20.79 7.81 9.54
C ASP A 20 -19.88 9.05 9.59
N ILE A 21 -20.02 9.98 8.63
CA ILE A 21 -19.27 11.24 8.58
C ILE A 21 -20.25 12.40 8.74
N SER A 22 -19.97 13.25 9.75
CA SER A 22 -20.75 14.42 10.15
C SER A 22 -20.81 15.53 9.06
N PRO A 23 -21.92 16.30 8.93
CA PRO A 23 -22.17 17.16 7.77
C PRO A 23 -21.76 18.60 8.03
N HIS A 24 -20.53 18.99 7.68
CA HIS A 24 -20.13 20.40 7.81
C HIS A 24 -19.27 20.96 6.67
N TYR A 25 -19.32 20.45 5.43
CA TYR A 25 -18.80 21.20 4.28
C TYR A 25 -19.61 20.96 3.01
N ASN A 26 -20.31 22.00 2.54
CA ASN A 26 -21.07 21.98 1.30
C ASN A 26 -20.15 22.39 0.14
N PHE A 27 -19.45 21.41 -0.44
CA PHE A 27 -18.49 21.57 -1.54
C PHE A 27 -19.16 21.96 -2.89
N ALA A 28 -20.49 21.90 -2.96
CA ALA A 28 -21.27 22.06 -4.19
C ALA A 28 -21.41 23.51 -4.71
N SER A 29 -21.03 24.55 -3.97
CA SER A 29 -21.30 25.94 -4.38
C SER A 29 -20.22 26.61 -5.24
N LEU A 30 -19.05 25.97 -5.43
CA LEU A 30 -17.92 26.54 -6.20
C LEU A 30 -17.73 25.93 -7.58
N LEU A 31 -18.41 24.82 -7.89
CA LEU A 31 -18.48 24.26 -9.23
C LEU A 31 -19.87 24.63 -9.76
N GLY A 32 -19.93 25.50 -10.77
CA GLY A 32 -21.20 25.81 -11.43
C GLY A 32 -21.95 24.52 -11.79
N SER A 33 -23.28 24.50 -11.66
CA SER A 33 -24.13 23.37 -12.02
C SER A 33 -23.79 22.83 -13.42
N TRP A 34 -22.97 21.80 -13.52
CA TRP A 34 -22.68 21.11 -14.77
C TRP A 34 -23.79 20.08 -15.01
N ASP A 35 -24.54 20.24 -16.10
CA ASP A 35 -25.53 19.28 -16.57
C ASP A 35 -24.82 17.97 -16.96
N THR A 36 -24.83 17.02 -16.03
CA THR A 36 -24.38 15.64 -16.24
C THR A 36 -25.58 14.76 -16.56
N GLU A 37 -25.35 13.71 -17.34
CA GLU A 37 -26.32 12.66 -17.65
C GLU A 37 -25.67 11.31 -17.31
N GLU A 38 -26.41 10.48 -16.56
CA GLU A 38 -26.07 9.08 -16.35
C GLU A 38 -26.53 8.31 -17.59
N SER A 39 -25.59 7.73 -18.32
CA SER A 39 -25.87 6.87 -19.47
C SER A 39 -25.21 5.51 -19.30
N LYS A 40 -25.86 4.47 -19.82
CA LYS A 40 -25.24 3.16 -20.01
C LYS A 40 -24.39 3.26 -21.26
N GLU A 41 -23.08 3.21 -21.09
CA GLU A 41 -22.12 3.36 -22.18
C GLU A 41 -21.40 2.03 -22.43
N GLU A 42 -21.03 1.85 -23.69
CA GLU A 42 -20.23 0.72 -24.13
C GLU A 42 -18.73 1.05 -23.96
N LEU A 43 -18.00 0.19 -23.26
CA LEU A 43 -16.58 0.31 -22.93
C LEU A 43 -15.84 -0.88 -23.51
N ALA A 44 -14.77 -0.64 -24.26
CA ALA A 44 -13.87 -1.71 -24.70
C ALA A 44 -12.73 -1.90 -23.66
N THR A 45 -12.46 -3.13 -23.24
CA THR A 45 -11.31 -3.51 -22.43
C THR A 45 -10.36 -4.37 -23.24
N ALA A 46 -9.05 -4.24 -23.02
CA ALA A 46 -8.09 -5.23 -23.50
C ALA A 46 -6.79 -5.21 -22.70
N THR A 47 -5.99 -6.26 -22.88
CA THR A 47 -4.64 -6.37 -22.33
C THR A 47 -3.62 -6.42 -23.46
N ILE A 48 -2.57 -5.61 -23.37
CA ILE A 48 -1.40 -5.66 -24.26
C ILE A 48 -0.18 -6.11 -23.47
N THR A 49 0.57 -7.07 -24.03
CA THR A 49 1.90 -7.45 -23.54
C THR A 49 2.94 -7.11 -24.61
N ILE A 50 3.97 -6.36 -24.21
CA ILE A 50 5.13 -6.01 -25.04
C ILE A 50 6.40 -6.52 -24.35
N ARG A 51 7.18 -7.34 -25.05
CA ARG A 51 8.50 -7.77 -24.58
C ARG A 51 9.55 -7.51 -25.64
N GLY A 52 10.65 -6.88 -25.26
CA GLY A 52 11.71 -6.52 -26.20
C GLY A 52 12.93 -5.91 -25.53
N GLY A 53 14.00 -5.73 -26.31
CA GLY A 53 15.18 -4.99 -25.89
C GLY A 53 14.93 -3.48 -25.95
N TYR A 54 14.58 -2.88 -24.81
CA TYR A 54 14.46 -1.43 -24.63
C TYR A 54 14.98 -1.05 -23.23
N SER A 55 15.18 0.23 -22.94
CA SER A 55 15.54 0.67 -21.59
C SER A 55 14.32 1.23 -20.85
N ALA A 56 14.36 1.25 -19.52
CA ALA A 56 13.30 1.84 -18.71
C ALA A 56 13.00 3.31 -19.08
N GLN A 57 13.97 4.04 -19.64
CA GLN A 57 13.82 5.43 -20.09
C GLN A 57 12.85 5.59 -21.27
N VAL A 58 12.63 4.52 -22.05
CA VAL A 58 11.76 4.54 -23.23
C VAL A 58 10.33 4.12 -22.90
N LEU A 59 10.07 3.57 -21.71
CA LEU A 59 8.74 3.12 -21.30
C LEU A 59 7.64 4.19 -21.50
N PRO A 60 7.82 5.48 -21.12
CA PRO A 60 6.80 6.49 -21.35
C PRO A 60 6.49 6.73 -22.84
N ILE A 61 7.48 6.52 -23.71
CA ILE A 61 7.30 6.64 -25.16
C ILE A 61 6.50 5.45 -25.70
N ILE A 62 6.77 4.24 -25.20
CA ILE A 62 6.00 3.05 -25.58
C ILE A 62 4.54 3.22 -25.13
N GLU A 63 4.30 3.72 -23.91
CA GLU A 63 2.93 3.98 -23.40
C GLU A 63 2.20 5.04 -24.22
N ALA A 64 2.86 6.17 -24.50
CA ALA A 64 2.30 7.20 -25.37
C ALA A 64 2.04 6.68 -26.79
N SER A 65 2.88 5.76 -27.28
CA SER A 65 2.68 5.09 -28.57
C SER A 65 1.48 4.16 -28.52
N ILE A 66 1.31 3.35 -27.46
CA ILE A 66 0.12 2.51 -27.26
C ILE A 66 -1.13 3.38 -27.26
N GLU A 67 -1.17 4.44 -26.47
CA GLU A 67 -2.31 5.36 -26.43
C GLU A 67 -2.61 5.96 -27.81
N GLY A 68 -1.58 6.39 -28.53
CA GLY A 68 -1.72 6.88 -29.91
C GLY A 68 -2.31 5.83 -30.84
N VAL A 69 -1.85 4.58 -30.77
CA VAL A 69 -2.40 3.47 -31.56
C VAL A 69 -3.85 3.18 -31.20
N LEU A 70 -4.17 3.10 -29.91
CA LEU A 70 -5.52 2.80 -29.45
C LEU A 70 -6.53 3.86 -29.90
N ARG A 71 -6.14 5.14 -29.90
CA ARG A 71 -6.95 6.23 -30.46
C ARG A 71 -7.14 6.13 -31.97
N MET A 72 -6.18 5.54 -32.71
CA MET A 72 -6.35 5.31 -34.15
C MET A 72 -7.41 4.25 -34.47
N PHE A 73 -7.61 3.27 -33.59
CA PHE A 73 -8.60 2.18 -33.76
C PHE A 73 -9.96 2.44 -33.10
N CYS A 74 -10.06 3.45 -32.23
CA CYS A 74 -11.30 3.75 -31.49
C CYS A 74 -11.76 5.19 -31.67
N GLU A 75 -11.38 5.82 -32.79
CA GLU A 75 -11.67 7.20 -33.15
C GLU A 75 -11.09 8.32 -32.26
N GLU A 76 -10.97 9.51 -32.86
CA GLU A 76 -10.61 10.74 -32.17
C GLU A 76 -11.72 11.19 -31.21
N GLY A 77 -11.45 11.13 -29.91
CA GLY A 77 -12.42 11.51 -28.86
C GLY A 77 -12.64 10.43 -27.82
N SER A 78 -12.16 9.21 -28.08
CA SER A 78 -12.05 8.15 -27.08
C SER A 78 -11.28 8.60 -25.83
N ILE A 79 -11.82 8.27 -24.67
CA ILE A 79 -11.15 8.45 -23.38
C ILE A 79 -10.46 7.13 -23.03
N LEU A 80 -9.15 7.18 -22.89
CA LEU A 80 -8.34 6.02 -22.50
C LEU A 80 -8.08 6.05 -20.99
N ILE A 81 -8.31 4.92 -20.32
CA ILE A 81 -8.05 4.71 -18.90
C ILE A 81 -7.15 3.49 -18.77
N PHE A 82 -5.93 3.68 -18.28
CA PHE A 82 -5.03 2.58 -17.94
C PHE A 82 -5.38 2.07 -16.54
N THR A 83 -5.70 0.78 -16.42
CA THR A 83 -6.17 0.18 -15.16
C THR A 83 -5.04 -0.46 -14.38
N GLU A 84 -4.15 -1.18 -15.06
CA GLU A 84 -3.01 -1.84 -14.42
C GLU A 84 -1.79 -1.83 -15.33
N ARG A 85 -0.62 -1.62 -14.71
CA ARG A 85 0.67 -1.63 -15.38
C ARG A 85 1.63 -2.51 -14.60
N LEU A 86 2.05 -3.61 -15.24
CA LEU A 86 3.10 -4.47 -14.74
C LEU A 86 4.35 -4.32 -15.62
N VAL A 87 5.45 -3.84 -15.04
CA VAL A 87 6.75 -3.77 -15.71
C VAL A 87 7.71 -4.71 -14.99
N SER A 88 8.30 -5.64 -15.72
CA SER A 88 9.34 -6.52 -15.20
C SER A 88 10.60 -6.47 -16.06
N ASP A 89 11.76 -6.42 -15.41
CA ASP A 89 13.05 -6.65 -16.05
C ASP A 89 13.20 -8.17 -16.24
N VAL A 90 13.37 -8.60 -17.49
CA VAL A 90 13.48 -10.02 -17.85
C VAL A 90 14.96 -10.45 -17.99
N GLY A 91 15.88 -9.54 -17.67
CA GLY A 91 17.32 -9.73 -17.81
C GLY A 91 17.83 -9.48 -19.23
N GLY A 92 19.15 -9.29 -19.36
CA GLY A 92 19.81 -9.13 -20.67
C GLY A 92 19.42 -7.84 -21.42
N GLY A 93 18.99 -6.80 -20.70
CA GLY A 93 18.51 -5.55 -21.31
C GLY A 93 17.15 -5.67 -21.99
N SER A 94 16.37 -6.69 -21.65
CA SER A 94 15.01 -6.89 -22.13
C SER A 94 13.99 -6.63 -21.03
N TYR A 95 12.94 -5.90 -21.35
CA TYR A 95 11.84 -5.62 -20.43
C TYR A 95 10.55 -6.23 -20.98
N SER A 96 9.66 -6.58 -20.06
CA SER A 96 8.29 -6.95 -20.34
C SER A 96 7.36 -5.92 -19.70
N MET A 97 6.41 -5.44 -20.48
CA MET A 97 5.37 -4.54 -20.03
C MET A 97 4.02 -5.16 -20.39
N THR A 98 3.17 -5.35 -19.39
CA THR A 98 1.77 -5.73 -19.57
C THR A 98 0.91 -4.56 -19.10
N VAL A 99 0.01 -4.13 -19.99
CA VAL A 99 -0.89 -3.00 -19.78
C VAL A 99 -2.31 -3.48 -19.97
N GLU A 100 -3.11 -3.35 -18.93
CA GLU A 100 -4.57 -3.46 -19.02
C GLU A 100 -5.15 -2.06 -19.20
N PHE A 101 -6.08 -1.91 -20.15
CA PHE A 101 -6.71 -0.64 -20.42
C PHE A 101 -8.21 -0.77 -20.69
N GLN A 102 -8.88 0.35 -20.49
CA GLN A 102 -10.28 0.61 -20.73
C GLN A 102 -10.39 1.79 -21.69
N ILE A 103 -11.13 1.62 -22.79
CA ILE A 103 -11.42 2.66 -23.76
C ILE A 103 -12.90 2.97 -23.71
N LEU A 104 -13.20 4.23 -23.44
CA LEU A 104 -14.53 4.78 -23.49
C LEU A 104 -14.68 5.61 -24.78
N PRO A 105 -15.15 4.99 -25.88
CA PRO A 105 -15.35 5.69 -27.14
C PRO A 105 -16.51 6.69 -27.09
N PRO A 106 -16.70 7.50 -28.16
CA PRO A 106 -17.93 8.24 -28.39
C PRO A 106 -19.17 7.37 -28.17
N ARG A 107 -20.31 8.00 -27.85
CA ARG A 107 -21.53 7.28 -27.48
C ARG A 107 -21.87 6.20 -28.51
N ASP A 108 -22.14 5.00 -28.01
CA ASP A 108 -22.44 3.77 -28.76
C ASP A 108 -21.28 3.16 -29.60
N GLY A 109 -20.05 3.70 -29.52
CA GLY A 109 -18.89 3.20 -30.28
C GLY A 109 -18.10 2.05 -29.66
N GLY A 110 -18.57 1.47 -28.55
CA GLY A 110 -17.83 0.44 -27.81
C GLY A 110 -17.68 -0.87 -28.57
N GLY A 111 -18.76 -1.34 -29.22
CA GLY A 111 -18.73 -2.52 -30.08
C GLY A 111 -17.77 -2.37 -31.26
N ASP A 112 -17.84 -1.24 -31.98
CA ASP A 112 -16.94 -0.92 -33.09
C ASP A 112 -15.46 -0.90 -32.66
N CYS A 113 -15.15 -0.20 -31.56
CA CYS A 113 -13.80 -0.15 -31.00
C CYS A 113 -13.28 -1.56 -30.60
N ALA A 114 -14.09 -2.36 -29.92
CA ALA A 114 -13.71 -3.74 -29.57
C ALA A 114 -13.49 -4.62 -30.82
N TRP A 115 -14.29 -4.42 -31.88
CA TRP A 115 -14.13 -5.12 -33.15
C TRP A 115 -12.83 -4.74 -33.84
N GLU A 116 -12.55 -3.45 -33.98
CA GLU A 116 -11.34 -2.94 -34.63
C GLU A 116 -10.09 -3.42 -33.88
N LEU A 117 -10.09 -3.37 -32.54
CA LEU A 117 -9.00 -3.90 -31.72
C LEU A 117 -8.79 -5.40 -31.95
N ARG A 118 -9.88 -6.18 -32.00
CA ARG A 118 -9.82 -7.61 -32.27
C ARG A 118 -9.25 -7.90 -33.65
N ALA A 119 -9.70 -7.17 -34.68
CA ALA A 119 -9.17 -7.30 -36.04
C ALA A 119 -7.68 -6.91 -36.10
N ALA A 120 -7.31 -5.83 -35.40
CA ALA A 120 -5.94 -5.33 -35.35
C ALA A 120 -4.97 -6.28 -34.62
N ALA A 121 -5.48 -7.06 -33.66
CA ALA A 121 -4.72 -8.05 -32.91
C ALA A 121 -4.45 -9.36 -33.68
N GLN A 122 -5.13 -9.61 -34.81
CA GLN A 122 -4.96 -10.86 -35.55
C GLN A 122 -3.57 -10.96 -36.20
N GLY A 123 -2.90 -12.09 -35.98
CA GLY A 123 -1.59 -12.42 -36.54
C GLY A 123 -0.68 -13.13 -35.54
N ALA A 124 0.62 -13.25 -35.86
CA ALA A 124 1.61 -13.80 -34.94
C ALA A 124 2.07 -12.77 -33.89
N ASP A 125 2.23 -13.21 -32.65
CA ASP A 125 2.70 -12.34 -31.55
C ASP A 125 4.21 -12.05 -31.61
N ALA A 126 4.98 -12.93 -32.27
CA ALA A 126 6.43 -12.92 -32.30
C ALA A 126 6.99 -13.08 -33.73
N PRO A 127 8.14 -12.46 -34.06
CA PRO A 127 8.87 -12.75 -35.28
C PRO A 127 9.47 -14.18 -35.26
N PRO A 128 9.81 -14.75 -36.42
CA PRO A 128 9.72 -14.16 -37.76
C PRO A 128 8.27 -14.09 -38.28
N PHE A 129 7.97 -13.04 -39.03
CA PHE A 129 6.71 -12.89 -39.75
C PHE A 129 6.90 -13.35 -41.19
N ASP A 130 5.92 -14.06 -41.71
CA ASP A 130 5.92 -14.46 -43.11
C ASP A 130 5.38 -13.28 -43.96
N GLU A 131 6.10 -12.89 -45.01
CA GLU A 131 5.62 -11.95 -46.02
C GLU A 131 4.77 -12.73 -47.05
N CYS A 132 3.45 -12.72 -46.88
CA CYS A 132 2.52 -13.45 -47.73
C CYS A 132 1.40 -12.51 -48.18
N ASP A 133 1.11 -12.48 -49.48
CA ASP A 133 -0.05 -11.80 -50.06
C ASP A 133 -1.31 -12.67 -49.85
N GLY A 134 -1.77 -12.83 -48.60
CA GLY A 134 -2.96 -13.63 -48.26
C GLY A 134 -3.08 -14.03 -46.78
N TYR A 135 -4.06 -14.87 -46.46
CA TYR A 135 -4.27 -15.38 -45.09
C TYR A 135 -3.09 -16.26 -44.68
N CYS A 136 -2.21 -15.70 -43.85
CA CYS A 136 -0.99 -16.35 -43.42
C CYS A 136 -1.03 -16.49 -41.89
N PRO A 137 -0.86 -17.71 -41.33
CA PRO A 137 -0.88 -17.91 -39.88
C PRO A 137 0.15 -17.06 -39.12
N ARG A 138 1.22 -16.61 -39.81
CA ARG A 138 2.29 -15.76 -39.26
C ARG A 138 2.29 -14.34 -39.80
N GLN A 139 1.14 -13.84 -40.25
CA GLN A 139 1.04 -12.43 -40.65
C GLN A 139 1.33 -11.52 -39.46
N LYS A 140 2.09 -10.46 -39.70
CA LYS A 140 2.37 -9.42 -38.70
C LYS A 140 1.08 -8.65 -38.34
N PRO A 141 0.63 -8.64 -37.08
CA PRO A 141 -0.60 -7.96 -36.67
C PRO A 141 -0.59 -6.47 -37.01
N LEU A 142 -1.76 -5.92 -37.36
CA LEU A 142 -1.91 -4.51 -37.71
C LEU A 142 -1.65 -3.59 -36.52
N PHE A 143 -2.10 -3.98 -35.33
CA PHE A 143 -1.79 -3.25 -34.08
C PHE A 143 -0.27 -3.11 -33.90
N ARG A 144 0.48 -4.19 -34.13
CA ARG A 144 1.93 -4.18 -34.04
C ARG A 144 2.57 -3.23 -35.06
N ARG A 145 2.11 -3.24 -36.32
CA ARG A 145 2.63 -2.32 -37.35
C ARG A 145 2.38 -0.87 -36.96
N ALA A 146 1.17 -0.56 -36.49
CA ALA A 146 0.81 0.76 -36.00
C ALA A 146 1.68 1.18 -34.82
N LEU A 147 1.92 0.28 -33.86
CA LEU A 147 2.76 0.51 -32.69
C LEU A 147 4.22 0.77 -33.06
N GLU A 148 4.80 -0.03 -33.96
CA GLU A 148 6.16 0.19 -34.42
C GLU A 148 6.31 1.56 -35.12
N ASN A 149 5.32 1.95 -35.93
CA ASN A 149 5.31 3.27 -36.58
C ASN A 149 5.19 4.40 -35.55
N GLN A 150 4.30 4.25 -34.57
CA GLN A 150 4.12 5.24 -33.50
C GLN A 150 5.38 5.37 -32.63
N ILE A 151 6.01 4.26 -32.27
CA ILE A 151 7.29 4.28 -31.57
C ILE A 151 8.33 4.99 -32.43
N TRP A 152 8.44 4.67 -33.72
CA TRP A 152 9.45 5.23 -34.62
C TRP A 152 9.35 6.76 -34.81
N MET A 153 8.16 7.35 -34.64
CA MET A 153 8.00 8.80 -34.73
C MET A 153 8.89 9.56 -33.73
N TYR A 154 9.17 8.96 -32.58
CA TYR A 154 10.00 9.57 -31.55
C TYR A 154 11.49 9.46 -31.92
N PRO A 155 12.25 10.57 -32.04
CA PRO A 155 13.63 10.51 -32.52
C PRO A 155 14.56 9.60 -31.71
N SER A 156 14.34 9.49 -30.40
CA SER A 156 15.14 8.67 -29.47
C SER A 156 14.96 7.16 -29.66
N THR A 157 13.91 6.73 -30.37
CA THR A 157 13.56 5.31 -30.54
C THR A 157 13.82 4.79 -31.95
N ARG A 158 14.21 5.66 -32.91
CA ARG A 158 14.43 5.28 -34.31
C ARG A 158 15.49 4.19 -34.51
N SER A 159 16.42 4.04 -33.57
CA SER A 159 17.46 3.00 -33.59
C SER A 159 17.04 1.71 -32.87
N MET A 160 15.83 1.63 -32.31
CA MET A 160 15.37 0.46 -31.56
C MET A 160 15.00 -0.67 -32.51
N ALA A 161 15.45 -1.88 -32.18
CA ALA A 161 15.15 -3.09 -32.94
C ALA A 161 13.73 -3.62 -32.66
N THR A 162 12.69 -2.80 -32.90
CA THR A 162 11.29 -3.15 -32.64
C THR A 162 10.80 -4.34 -33.46
N ALA A 163 11.46 -4.62 -34.59
CA ALA A 163 11.22 -5.79 -35.43
C ALA A 163 11.37 -7.12 -34.66
N SER A 164 12.22 -7.18 -33.62
CA SER A 164 12.45 -8.40 -32.83
C SER A 164 11.50 -8.54 -31.62
N TRP A 165 10.61 -7.58 -31.39
CA TRP A 165 9.79 -7.56 -30.17
C TRP A 165 8.72 -8.65 -30.19
N TYR A 166 8.19 -8.99 -29.03
CA TYR A 166 6.94 -9.73 -28.85
C TYR A 166 5.85 -8.72 -28.51
N VAL A 167 4.75 -8.73 -29.27
CA VAL A 167 3.61 -7.83 -29.04
C VAL A 167 2.35 -8.66 -29.19
N ARG A 168 1.59 -8.80 -28.10
CA ARG A 168 0.31 -9.51 -28.08
C ARG A 168 -0.76 -8.62 -27.49
N MET A 169 -1.90 -8.55 -28.15
CA MET A 169 -3.13 -7.98 -27.60
C MET A 169 -4.14 -9.12 -27.40
N PHE A 170 -4.71 -9.22 -26.21
CA PHE A 170 -5.62 -10.30 -25.83
C PHE A 170 -6.65 -9.79 -24.81
N SER A 171 -7.57 -10.66 -24.41
CA SER A 171 -8.63 -10.32 -23.44
C SER A 171 -9.45 -9.09 -23.87
N ILE A 172 -9.78 -9.02 -25.17
CA ILE A 172 -10.55 -7.91 -25.73
C ILE A 172 -12.04 -8.14 -25.43
N PHE A 173 -12.65 -7.30 -24.61
CA PHE A 173 -14.07 -7.38 -24.28
C PHE A 173 -14.79 -6.05 -24.51
N CYS A 174 -16.12 -6.12 -24.62
CA CYS A 174 -17.00 -4.97 -24.68
C CYS A 174 -17.98 -5.06 -23.51
N HIS A 175 -17.93 -4.10 -22.60
CA HIS A 175 -18.77 -4.03 -21.41
C HIS A 175 -19.77 -2.89 -21.52
N ARG A 176 -20.97 -3.05 -20.95
CA ARG A 176 -21.86 -1.92 -20.67
C ARG A 176 -21.73 -1.50 -19.22
N LEU A 177 -21.27 -0.27 -18.98
CA LEU A 177 -21.14 0.31 -17.66
C LEU A 177 -21.99 1.57 -17.56
N GLU A 178 -22.49 1.86 -16.36
CA GLU A 178 -23.13 3.14 -16.07
C GLU A 178 -22.03 4.18 -15.87
N VAL A 179 -22.03 5.21 -16.73
CA VAL A 179 -21.03 6.26 -16.75
C VAL A 179 -21.73 7.62 -16.68
N VAL A 180 -21.17 8.55 -15.91
CA VAL A 180 -21.64 9.93 -15.84
C VAL A 180 -20.89 10.78 -16.87
N ARG A 181 -21.59 11.36 -17.84
CA ARG A 181 -21.00 12.22 -18.88
C ARG A 181 -21.62 13.63 -18.88
N PRO A 182 -20.94 14.64 -19.44
CA PRO A 182 -21.58 15.89 -19.82
C PRO A 182 -22.61 15.65 -20.94
N ARG A 183 -23.79 16.29 -20.88
CA ARG A 183 -24.87 16.13 -21.89
C ARG A 183 -24.46 16.35 -23.36
N ASN A 184 -23.37 17.07 -23.60
CA ASN A 184 -22.92 17.47 -24.95
C ASN A 184 -21.81 16.56 -25.53
N PHE A 185 -21.71 15.31 -25.09
CA PHE A 185 -20.73 14.37 -25.64
C PHE A 185 -21.15 13.94 -27.07
N PRO A 186 -20.26 13.97 -28.07
CA PRO A 186 -20.61 13.59 -29.44
C PRO A 186 -21.04 12.12 -29.53
N ALA A 187 -22.11 11.86 -30.29
CA ALA A 187 -22.54 10.51 -30.66
C ALA A 187 -21.88 10.09 -31.97
N MET A 188 -21.46 8.83 -32.07
CA MET A 188 -20.99 8.27 -33.34
C MET A 188 -22.18 8.05 -34.29
N GLN A 189 -21.93 8.19 -35.60
CA GLN A 189 -22.84 7.64 -36.60
C GLN A 189 -22.67 6.12 -36.56
N ALA A 190 -23.53 5.46 -35.79
CA ALA A 190 -23.47 4.03 -35.52
C ALA A 190 -23.27 3.22 -36.81
N GLN A 191 -22.16 2.49 -36.88
CA GLN A 191 -22.17 1.20 -37.56
C GLN A 191 -22.78 0.15 -36.61
N ASP A 192 -23.24 -0.97 -37.17
CA ASP A 192 -24.22 -1.88 -36.54
C ASP A 192 -23.72 -2.71 -35.33
N TRP A 193 -22.47 -2.57 -34.86
CA TRP A 193 -21.90 -3.47 -33.84
C TRP A 193 -22.16 -3.00 -32.41
N ARG A 194 -22.92 -3.80 -31.65
CA ARG A 194 -23.17 -3.56 -30.21
C ARG A 194 -22.31 -4.47 -29.36
N CYS A 195 -22.01 -4.08 -28.11
CA CYS A 195 -21.35 -5.00 -27.16
C CYS A 195 -22.07 -6.35 -27.01
N GLU A 196 -23.39 -6.39 -27.23
CA GLU A 196 -24.21 -7.61 -27.15
C GLU A 196 -23.77 -8.67 -28.18
N ASP A 197 -23.18 -8.24 -29.30
CA ASP A 197 -22.68 -9.14 -30.35
C ASP A 197 -21.34 -9.81 -29.98
N PHE A 198 -20.70 -9.36 -28.89
CA PHE A 198 -19.38 -9.84 -28.43
C PHE A 198 -19.44 -10.93 -27.36
N PHE A 199 -20.63 -11.39 -26.93
CA PHE A 199 -20.80 -12.28 -25.78
C PHE A 199 -20.39 -13.75 -25.97
N VAL A 200 -19.46 -14.04 -26.88
CA VAL A 200 -18.84 -15.37 -26.99
C VAL A 200 -17.35 -15.22 -26.67
N GLU A 201 -16.96 -15.80 -25.54
CA GLU A 201 -15.61 -15.84 -24.98
C GLU A 201 -14.62 -16.46 -25.99
N ALA A 202 -14.14 -15.64 -26.93
CA ALA A 202 -13.20 -16.05 -27.96
C ALA A 202 -11.78 -15.90 -27.39
N THR A 203 -11.32 -16.91 -26.65
CA THR A 203 -9.89 -17.09 -26.43
C THR A 203 -9.24 -17.36 -27.78
N ALA A 204 -8.56 -16.36 -28.35
CA ALA A 204 -7.68 -16.57 -29.49
C ALA A 204 -6.49 -17.42 -29.03
N HIS A 205 -6.61 -18.74 -29.12
CA HIS A 205 -5.50 -19.67 -29.04
C HIS A 205 -4.97 -19.94 -30.46
N PRO A 206 -3.76 -19.51 -30.82
CA PRO A 206 -3.04 -20.21 -31.86
C PRO A 206 -2.68 -21.63 -31.35
N PRO A 207 -2.64 -22.64 -32.23
CA PRO A 207 -2.18 -23.97 -31.84
C PRO A 207 -0.74 -23.89 -31.35
N ASP A 208 -0.53 -24.29 -30.10
CA ASP A 208 0.77 -24.30 -29.46
C ASP A 208 1.71 -25.28 -30.21
N PRO A 209 2.77 -24.82 -30.89
CA PRO A 209 3.67 -25.71 -31.60
C PRO A 209 4.67 -26.31 -30.60
N GLY A 210 4.21 -27.17 -29.69
CA GLY A 210 5.11 -27.83 -28.74
C GLY A 210 4.47 -28.60 -27.59
N ALA A 211 3.18 -28.46 -27.32
CA ALA A 211 2.53 -29.20 -26.25
C ALA A 211 2.26 -30.66 -26.66
N VAL A 212 3.12 -31.58 -26.21
CA VAL A 212 2.89 -33.03 -26.26
C VAL A 212 1.63 -33.34 -25.45
N THR A 213 0.56 -33.74 -26.15
CA THR A 213 -0.73 -34.11 -25.57
C THR A 213 -0.64 -35.46 -24.87
N THR A 214 -0.90 -35.48 -23.56
CA THR A 214 -1.36 -36.67 -22.84
C THR A 214 -2.85 -36.57 -22.55
N THR A 215 -3.62 -37.31 -23.35
CA THR A 215 -4.95 -37.93 -23.08
C THR A 215 -6.05 -37.11 -22.39
N SER A 216 -6.90 -36.54 -23.25
CA SER A 216 -8.38 -36.59 -23.28
C SER A 216 -9.15 -36.89 -21.98
N ALA A 217 -9.91 -35.88 -21.51
CA ALA A 217 -11.26 -36.08 -20.95
C ALA A 217 -12.25 -35.27 -21.81
N ALA A 218 -13.36 -35.92 -22.16
CA ALA A 218 -14.35 -35.47 -23.13
C ALA A 218 -15.06 -34.17 -22.71
N GLY A 219 -14.84 -33.10 -23.48
CA GLY A 219 -15.70 -31.93 -23.56
C GLY A 219 -16.04 -31.70 -25.02
N GLY A 220 -17.33 -31.62 -25.34
CA GLY A 220 -17.85 -31.55 -26.70
C GLY A 220 -17.28 -30.38 -27.51
N GLU A 221 -17.03 -30.66 -28.78
CA GLU A 221 -16.56 -29.73 -29.80
C GLU A 221 -17.59 -28.60 -29.99
N LEU A 222 -17.30 -27.43 -29.41
CA LEU A 222 -18.01 -26.18 -29.70
C LEU A 222 -17.41 -25.58 -30.98
N THR A 223 -17.81 -26.13 -32.13
CA THR A 223 -17.69 -25.45 -33.42
C THR A 223 -18.56 -24.20 -33.41
N THR A 224 -17.98 -23.06 -33.04
CA THR A 224 -18.50 -21.74 -33.41
C THR A 224 -17.65 -21.17 -34.53
N THR A 225 -17.68 -21.84 -35.68
CA THR A 225 -17.37 -21.22 -36.98
C THR A 225 -18.54 -20.30 -37.34
N ARG A 226 -18.71 -19.19 -36.62
CA ARG A 226 -19.21 -18.01 -37.30
C ARG A 226 -17.97 -17.41 -37.91
N ASP A 227 -17.73 -17.76 -39.16
CA ASP A 227 -16.66 -17.18 -39.97
C ASP A 227 -16.64 -15.69 -39.65
N VAL A 228 -15.53 -15.23 -39.04
CA VAL A 228 -15.15 -13.83 -39.06
C VAL A 228 -15.37 -13.45 -40.50
N VAL A 229 -16.38 -12.59 -40.76
CA VAL A 229 -16.76 -12.20 -42.12
C VAL A 229 -15.46 -11.89 -42.81
N SER A 230 -15.00 -12.79 -43.68
CA SER A 230 -13.88 -12.52 -44.56
C SER A 230 -14.51 -11.54 -45.53
N SER A 231 -14.53 -10.28 -45.13
CA SER A 231 -14.46 -9.23 -46.11
C SER A 231 -13.26 -9.61 -46.95
N ASP A 232 -13.51 -10.10 -48.17
CA ASP A 232 -12.46 -10.42 -49.14
C ASP A 232 -11.53 -9.21 -49.36
N ASP A 233 -11.99 -8.01 -48.95
CA ASP A 233 -11.23 -6.79 -48.87
C ASP A 233 -10.68 -6.55 -47.44
N PRO A 234 -9.37 -6.78 -47.19
CA PRO A 234 -8.73 -6.48 -45.90
C PRO A 234 -8.61 -4.97 -45.62
N CYS A 235 -8.98 -4.10 -46.56
CA CYS A 235 -8.91 -2.66 -46.45
C CYS A 235 -10.22 -2.04 -45.97
N SER A 236 -11.36 -2.69 -46.18
CA SER A 236 -12.70 -2.09 -46.03
C SER A 236 -13.06 -1.65 -44.61
N TRP A 237 -12.40 -2.23 -43.61
CA TRP A 237 -12.61 -1.92 -42.18
C TRP A 237 -11.58 -0.94 -41.63
N ILE A 238 -10.61 -0.49 -42.44
CA ILE A 238 -9.60 0.46 -42.00
C ILE A 238 -10.16 1.88 -42.13
N SER A 239 -10.45 2.50 -40.99
CA SER A 239 -11.03 3.84 -40.88
C SER A 239 -9.99 4.98 -40.92
N SER A 240 -8.69 4.66 -40.88
CA SER A 240 -7.60 5.65 -40.83
C SER A 240 -6.73 5.66 -42.09
N PRO A 241 -6.43 6.83 -42.68
CA PRO A 241 -5.50 6.94 -43.82
C PRO A 241 -4.11 6.42 -43.47
N CYS A 242 -3.70 6.61 -42.21
CA CYS A 242 -2.40 6.15 -41.73
C CYS A 242 -2.32 4.64 -41.61
N LEU A 243 -3.34 4.01 -41.03
CA LEU A 243 -3.42 2.56 -40.98
C LEU A 243 -3.50 1.97 -42.39
N CYS A 244 -4.28 2.60 -43.28
CA CYS A 244 -4.43 2.17 -44.66
C CYS A 244 -3.09 2.13 -45.40
N ALA A 245 -2.26 3.16 -45.21
CA ALA A 245 -0.93 3.25 -45.82
C ALA A 245 0.07 2.20 -45.29
N THR A 246 -0.20 1.55 -44.15
CA THR A 246 0.63 0.44 -43.62
C THR A 246 0.36 -0.90 -44.30
N VAL A 247 -0.74 -1.02 -45.04
CA VAL A 247 -1.14 -2.24 -45.74
C VAL A 247 -0.80 -2.09 -47.21
N THR A 248 0.06 -2.96 -47.73
CA THR A 248 0.57 -2.88 -49.10
C THR A 248 -0.51 -3.00 -50.17
N ALA A 249 -1.58 -3.76 -49.91
CA ALA A 249 -2.69 -3.93 -50.84
C ALA A 249 -3.74 -2.80 -50.80
N CYS A 250 -3.61 -1.84 -49.89
CA CYS A 250 -4.63 -0.85 -49.62
C CYS A 250 -4.22 0.58 -50.05
N SER A 251 -5.24 1.37 -50.40
CA SER A 251 -5.13 2.79 -50.71
C SER A 251 -6.20 3.60 -50.00
N TRP A 252 -5.82 4.77 -49.49
CA TRP A 252 -6.77 5.72 -48.96
C TRP A 252 -7.35 6.60 -50.06
N VAL A 253 -8.68 6.63 -50.16
CA VAL A 253 -9.39 7.39 -51.19
C VAL A 253 -10.08 8.59 -50.52
N ASN A 254 -9.44 9.75 -50.58
CA ASN A 254 -9.88 10.98 -49.86
C ASN A 254 -11.35 11.37 -50.11
N ASN A 255 -11.87 11.18 -51.32
CA ASN A 255 -13.26 11.52 -51.65
C ASN A 255 -14.28 10.54 -51.05
N LEU A 256 -13.86 9.32 -50.72
CA LEU A 256 -14.70 8.32 -50.04
C LEU A 256 -14.47 8.32 -48.54
N ASN A 257 -13.38 8.94 -48.06
CA ASN A 257 -12.91 8.85 -46.68
C ASN A 257 -12.84 7.38 -46.21
N SER A 258 -12.39 6.50 -47.10
CA SER A 258 -12.30 5.07 -46.86
C SER A 258 -11.03 4.47 -47.45
N CYS A 259 -10.60 3.37 -46.85
CA CYS A 259 -9.50 2.55 -47.33
C CYS A 259 -10.07 1.46 -48.27
N VAL A 260 -9.51 1.34 -49.47
CA VAL A 260 -9.97 0.37 -50.48
C VAL A 260 -8.81 -0.46 -50.98
N GLN A 261 -9.08 -1.71 -51.34
CA GLN A 261 -8.08 -2.54 -52.01
C GLN A 261 -7.79 -2.00 -53.42
N VAL A 262 -6.50 -1.86 -53.74
CA VAL A 262 -6.06 -1.44 -55.07
C VAL A 262 -5.25 -2.54 -55.75
N PRO A 263 -5.42 -2.77 -57.07
CA PRO A 263 -4.66 -3.79 -57.80
C PRO A 263 -3.16 -3.51 -57.84
N VAL A 264 -2.79 -2.22 -57.78
CA VAL A 264 -1.40 -1.76 -57.78
C VAL A 264 -1.19 -0.93 -56.52
N PRO A 265 -0.30 -1.35 -55.62
CA PRO A 265 0.04 -0.59 -54.43
C PRO A 265 0.52 0.82 -54.79
N HIS A 266 0.09 1.82 -54.03
CA HIS A 266 0.66 3.17 -54.16
C HIS A 266 2.17 3.15 -53.92
N SER A 267 2.88 4.05 -54.60
CA SER A 267 4.29 4.29 -54.33
C SER A 267 4.49 4.75 -52.88
N ASN A 268 5.68 4.50 -52.31
CA ASN A 268 6.00 4.97 -50.96
C ASN A 268 5.80 6.49 -50.82
N GLN A 269 6.06 7.26 -51.89
CA GLN A 269 5.89 8.71 -51.89
C GLN A 269 4.41 9.14 -51.78
N GLU A 270 3.50 8.45 -52.46
CA GLU A 270 2.06 8.68 -52.33
C GLU A 270 1.55 8.29 -50.94
N ARG A 271 2.04 7.16 -50.40
CA ARG A 271 1.71 6.73 -49.02
C ARG A 271 2.19 7.72 -47.98
N CYS A 272 3.38 8.31 -48.16
CA CYS A 272 3.86 9.39 -47.31
C CYS A 272 3.01 10.67 -47.40
N GLY A 273 2.28 10.87 -48.51
CA GLY A 273 1.32 11.96 -48.64
C GLY A 273 0.09 11.78 -47.74
N PHE A 274 -0.37 10.55 -47.56
CA PHE A 274 -1.49 10.21 -46.67
C PHE A 274 -1.05 10.04 -45.22
N CYS A 275 0.13 9.47 -45.00
CA CYS A 275 0.69 9.20 -43.69
C CYS A 275 2.19 9.54 -43.65
N PRO A 276 2.53 10.81 -43.36
CA PRO A 276 3.92 11.26 -43.32
C PRO A 276 4.75 10.59 -42.22
N THR A 277 4.10 9.90 -41.27
CA THR A 277 4.71 9.31 -40.07
C THR A 277 5.24 7.89 -40.26
N LEU A 278 5.11 7.32 -41.46
CA LEU A 278 5.61 5.96 -41.73
C LEU A 278 7.16 5.92 -41.68
N PRO A 279 7.78 4.79 -41.29
CA PRO A 279 9.23 4.69 -41.08
C PRO A 279 10.10 4.98 -42.31
N TRP A 280 9.54 4.81 -43.51
CA TRP A 280 10.22 5.10 -44.78
C TRP A 280 9.93 6.51 -45.31
N CYS A 281 9.09 7.28 -44.62
CA CYS A 281 8.89 8.68 -44.91
C CYS A 281 9.97 9.50 -44.20
N ASN A 282 10.42 10.58 -44.85
CA ASN A 282 11.28 11.57 -44.21
C ASN A 282 10.47 12.86 -44.04
N PRO A 283 9.51 12.88 -43.12
CA PRO A 283 8.63 14.03 -42.96
C PRO A 283 9.41 15.25 -42.50
N SER A 284 9.09 16.40 -43.09
CA SER A 284 9.58 17.67 -42.56
C SER A 284 8.95 17.94 -41.18
N PRO A 285 9.57 18.75 -40.29
CA PRO A 285 8.96 19.10 -39.01
C PRO A 285 7.55 19.69 -39.14
N VAL A 286 7.27 20.40 -40.24
CA VAL A 286 5.94 20.95 -40.55
C VAL A 286 4.88 19.86 -40.70
N GLN A 287 5.29 18.66 -41.13
CA GLN A 287 4.43 17.48 -41.25
C GLN A 287 4.46 16.61 -39.98
N GLU A 288 5.61 16.48 -39.32
CA GLU A 288 5.74 15.68 -38.08
C GLU A 288 4.97 16.32 -36.92
N CYS A 289 5.21 17.60 -36.62
CA CYS A 289 4.72 18.21 -35.39
C CYS A 289 3.18 18.18 -35.25
N PRO A 290 2.38 18.51 -36.29
CA PRO A 290 0.91 18.49 -36.16
C PRO A 290 0.30 17.14 -35.80
N THR A 291 1.04 16.04 -35.99
CA THR A 291 0.57 14.69 -35.64
C THR A 291 0.62 14.43 -34.14
N ALA A 292 1.36 15.24 -33.37
CA ALA A 292 1.32 15.20 -31.92
C ALA A 292 0.01 15.81 -31.41
N LEU A 293 -0.88 14.94 -30.91
CA LEU A 293 -2.20 15.31 -30.39
C LEU A 293 -2.17 15.83 -28.95
N THR A 294 -1.04 15.65 -28.26
CA THR A 294 -0.88 16.03 -26.85
C THR A 294 0.36 16.89 -26.65
N ILE A 295 0.32 17.71 -25.61
CA ILE A 295 1.46 18.53 -25.18
C ILE A 295 2.72 17.65 -25.01
N CYS A 296 2.53 16.45 -24.46
CA CYS A 296 3.63 15.52 -24.25
C CYS A 296 4.18 14.87 -25.51
N SER A 297 3.31 14.34 -26.38
CA SER A 297 3.76 13.81 -27.67
C SER A 297 4.53 14.89 -28.46
N CYS A 298 4.09 16.15 -28.40
CA CYS A 298 4.77 17.26 -29.05
C CYS A 298 6.17 17.52 -28.51
N SER A 299 6.33 17.49 -27.18
CA SER A 299 7.63 17.63 -26.53
C SER A 299 8.58 16.48 -26.86
N LEU A 300 8.04 15.26 -26.94
CA LEU A 300 8.80 14.04 -27.27
C LEU A 300 9.22 13.94 -28.74
N MET A 301 8.54 14.65 -29.66
CA MET A 301 9.00 14.81 -31.06
C MET A 301 10.33 15.57 -31.18
N GLY A 302 10.82 16.15 -30.07
CA GLY A 302 12.12 16.79 -29.96
C GLY A 302 12.08 18.30 -30.19
N PRO A 303 13.25 18.96 -30.28
CA PRO A 303 13.36 20.42 -30.29
C PRO A 303 12.78 21.08 -31.55
N LYS A 304 12.42 20.28 -32.57
CA LYS A 304 11.84 20.77 -33.82
C LYS A 304 10.34 21.01 -33.74
N CYS A 305 9.71 20.74 -32.60
CA CYS A 305 8.29 20.93 -32.38
C CYS A 305 8.03 21.81 -31.17
N ASN A 306 6.99 22.64 -31.26
CA ASN A 306 6.54 23.50 -30.16
C ASN A 306 5.03 23.38 -29.97
N TRP A 307 4.58 23.36 -28.72
CA TRP A 307 3.16 23.34 -28.39
C TRP A 307 2.67 24.75 -28.08
N THR A 308 1.53 25.15 -28.64
CA THR A 308 0.87 26.41 -28.25
C THR A 308 -0.38 26.10 -27.44
N LEU A 309 -0.42 26.61 -26.21
CA LEU A 309 -1.59 26.48 -25.35
C LEU A 309 -2.84 27.11 -25.97
N ASP A 310 -2.67 28.20 -26.73
CA ASP A 310 -3.78 28.91 -27.36
C ASP A 310 -4.49 28.09 -28.43
N SER A 311 -3.72 27.35 -29.25
CA SER A 311 -4.28 26.52 -30.32
C SER A 311 -4.58 25.09 -29.86
N GLY A 312 -3.95 24.64 -28.78
CA GLY A 312 -3.97 23.24 -28.37
C GLY A 312 -3.37 22.31 -29.44
N ARG A 313 -2.40 22.81 -30.22
CA ARG A 313 -1.74 22.06 -31.29
C ARG A 313 -0.22 22.21 -31.23
N CYS A 314 0.43 21.18 -31.76
CA CYS A 314 1.86 21.13 -31.97
C CYS A 314 2.23 21.62 -33.38
N PHE A 315 3.27 22.44 -33.51
CA PHE A 315 3.70 23.01 -34.79
C PHE A 315 5.22 23.08 -34.87
N ALA A 316 5.75 23.12 -36.09
CA ALA A 316 7.16 23.40 -36.31
C ALA A 316 7.44 24.89 -36.02
N PRO A 317 8.42 25.22 -35.16
CA PRO A 317 8.72 26.60 -34.80
C PRO A 317 9.27 27.35 -36.02
N ALA A 318 8.65 28.49 -36.36
CA ALA A 318 9.13 29.35 -37.44
C ALA A 318 10.45 30.09 -37.07
N ALA A 319 10.61 30.43 -35.78
CA ALA A 319 11.84 30.86 -35.08
C ALA A 319 11.43 31.21 -33.63
N GLY A 320 12.19 30.79 -32.62
CA GLY A 320 11.93 31.13 -31.20
C GLY A 320 12.42 30.06 -30.22
N PRO A 321 12.41 30.34 -28.90
CA PRO A 321 12.74 29.36 -27.89
C PRO A 321 11.78 28.17 -27.99
N THR A 322 12.35 27.00 -28.24
CA THR A 322 11.65 25.73 -28.41
C THR A 322 11.60 25.02 -27.07
N GLY A 323 10.42 24.60 -26.63
CA GLY A 323 10.29 23.79 -25.43
C GLY A 323 8.91 23.89 -24.82
N VAL A 324 8.32 22.73 -24.57
CA VAL A 324 7.14 22.64 -23.72
C VAL A 324 7.61 22.79 -22.27
N PRO A 325 7.08 23.75 -21.48
CA PRO A 325 7.35 23.83 -20.05
C PRO A 325 7.15 22.49 -19.37
N CYS A 326 8.07 22.12 -18.48
CA CYS A 326 8.06 20.80 -17.86
C CYS A 326 6.82 20.53 -16.99
N SER A 327 6.21 21.59 -16.46
CA SER A 327 4.91 21.54 -15.78
C SER A 327 3.76 21.07 -16.69
N LEU A 328 3.88 21.23 -18.00
CA LEU A 328 2.86 20.84 -18.99
C LEU A 328 3.16 19.48 -19.65
N CYS A 329 4.44 19.08 -19.69
CA CYS A 329 4.80 17.71 -19.99
C CYS A 329 5.94 17.16 -19.11
N PRO A 330 5.58 16.64 -17.93
CA PRO A 330 6.46 15.84 -17.07
C PRO A 330 7.18 14.68 -17.73
N LEU A 331 6.56 14.08 -18.75
CA LEU A 331 7.04 12.86 -19.39
C LEU A 331 8.19 13.13 -20.37
N SER A 332 8.47 14.39 -20.71
CA SER A 332 9.57 14.76 -21.60
C SER A 332 10.92 14.66 -20.90
N THR A 333 11.48 13.44 -20.85
CA THR A 333 12.75 13.15 -20.17
C THR A 333 13.94 13.91 -20.75
N ALA A 334 13.88 14.31 -22.02
CA ALA A 334 14.97 15.02 -22.70
C ALA A 334 15.12 16.47 -22.22
N ASN A 335 14.01 17.15 -21.90
CA ASN A 335 14.02 18.57 -21.51
C ASN A 335 13.69 18.80 -20.04
N CYS A 336 13.18 17.77 -19.36
CA CYS A 336 12.70 17.85 -17.98
C CYS A 336 13.41 16.77 -17.16
N PRO A 337 14.65 17.03 -16.72
CA PRO A 337 15.37 16.07 -15.88
C PRO A 337 14.60 15.92 -14.58
N ARG A 338 13.96 14.75 -14.44
CA ARG A 338 13.18 14.41 -13.25
C ARG A 338 14.09 14.36 -12.02
N PRO A 339 13.61 14.73 -10.82
CA PRO A 339 14.36 14.54 -9.59
C PRO A 339 14.81 13.08 -9.44
N ILE A 340 16.07 12.90 -9.04
CA ILE A 340 16.69 11.60 -8.84
C ILE A 340 16.95 11.41 -7.36
N VAL A 341 16.62 10.24 -6.82
CA VAL A 341 17.01 9.84 -5.46
C VAL A 341 18.53 9.69 -5.43
N THR A 342 19.21 10.51 -4.64
CA THR A 342 20.68 10.50 -4.51
C THR A 342 21.15 9.54 -3.45
N SER A 343 20.39 9.37 -2.37
CA SER A 343 20.70 8.42 -1.30
C SER A 343 19.46 8.06 -0.49
N ILE A 344 19.44 6.85 0.05
CA ILE A 344 18.47 6.43 1.06
C ILE A 344 19.25 5.94 2.27
N THR A 345 18.89 6.44 3.45
CA THR A 345 19.48 6.05 4.73
C THR A 345 18.38 5.50 5.64
N PRO A 346 18.56 4.32 6.25
CA PRO A 346 19.72 3.43 6.10
C PRO A 346 19.82 2.80 4.69
N PRO A 347 20.97 2.21 4.31
CA PRO A 347 21.14 1.56 3.01
C PRO A 347 20.20 0.35 2.86
N ALA A 348 20.02 -0.13 1.62
CA ALA A 348 19.15 -1.28 1.36
C ALA A 348 19.58 -2.50 2.17
N ASP A 349 18.58 -3.30 2.57
CA ASP A 349 18.68 -4.49 3.43
C ASP A 349 19.19 -4.21 4.85
N ALA A 350 19.32 -2.93 5.24
CA ALA A 350 19.61 -2.58 6.61
C ALA A 350 18.46 -2.98 7.54
N LEU A 351 18.84 -3.30 8.78
CA LEU A 351 17.91 -3.54 9.88
C LEU A 351 17.42 -2.20 10.43
N LEU A 352 16.17 -1.87 10.17
CA LEU A 352 15.46 -0.76 10.82
C LEU A 352 15.12 -1.15 12.26
N GLY A 353 15.24 -0.20 13.18
CA GLY A 353 14.89 -0.39 14.59
C GLY A 353 16.05 -0.74 15.52
N PHE A 354 17.28 -0.94 15.01
CA PHE A 354 18.43 -1.30 15.87
C PHE A 354 19.28 -0.10 16.31
N GLY A 355 19.48 0.03 17.62
CA GLY A 355 20.42 0.99 18.20
C GLY A 355 20.10 2.44 17.83
N GLU A 356 21.08 3.17 17.31
CA GLU A 356 20.93 4.58 16.89
C GLU A 356 20.18 4.75 15.56
N LEU A 357 19.96 3.68 14.79
CA LEU A 357 19.37 3.77 13.44
C LEU A 357 17.87 4.11 13.48
N GLY A 358 17.19 3.89 14.62
CA GLY A 358 15.77 4.17 14.77
C GLY A 358 14.89 3.52 13.68
N TYR A 359 13.67 4.03 13.53
CA TYR A 359 12.74 3.63 12.45
C TYR A 359 12.59 4.75 11.42
N ASP A 360 13.65 5.54 11.23
CA ASP A 360 13.66 6.71 10.36
C ASP A 360 14.28 6.32 9.00
N LEU A 361 13.52 6.48 7.92
CA LEU A 361 13.97 6.38 6.53
C LEU A 361 14.20 7.79 5.99
N THR A 362 15.42 8.12 5.60
CA THR A 362 15.76 9.42 5.00
C THR A 362 16.11 9.23 3.54
N ILE A 363 15.32 9.86 2.66
CA ILE A 363 15.46 9.78 1.21
C ILE A 363 15.92 11.15 0.72
N SER A 364 17.11 11.23 0.15
CA SER A 364 17.65 12.48 -0.41
C SER A 364 17.44 12.52 -1.92
N PHE A 365 17.21 13.72 -2.43
CA PHE A 365 17.04 13.99 -3.86
C PHE A 365 18.18 14.87 -4.35
N ASP A 366 18.45 14.85 -5.65
CA ASP A 366 19.44 15.71 -6.31
C ASP A 366 19.04 17.20 -6.31
N ARG A 367 17.78 17.49 -6.00
CA ARG A 367 17.20 18.84 -5.91
C ARG A 367 16.02 18.90 -4.94
N PRO A 368 15.56 20.09 -4.55
CA PRO A 368 14.41 20.24 -3.66
C PRO A 368 13.13 19.69 -4.28
N VAL A 369 12.38 18.91 -3.50
CA VAL A 369 11.07 18.35 -3.92
C VAL A 369 9.96 18.80 -2.97
N ARG A 370 8.71 18.73 -3.43
CA ARG A 370 7.50 18.99 -2.64
C ARG A 370 6.44 17.94 -2.94
N PHE A 371 5.49 17.77 -2.04
CA PHE A 371 4.27 17.02 -2.35
C PHE A 371 3.40 17.77 -3.37
N PRO A 372 2.66 17.05 -4.25
CA PRO A 372 1.69 17.65 -5.15
C PRO A 372 0.65 18.48 -4.39
N ARG A 373 0.18 19.56 -5.00
CA ARG A 373 -0.95 20.34 -4.49
C ARG A 373 -2.24 19.55 -4.78
N PRO A 374 -3.32 19.76 -4.01
CA PRO A 374 -4.63 19.20 -4.34
C PRO A 374 -5.15 19.58 -5.74
N SER A 375 -4.62 20.67 -6.33
CA SER A 375 -4.93 21.11 -7.71
C SER A 375 -4.05 20.48 -8.79
N ASP A 376 -2.95 19.81 -8.41
CA ASP A 376 -2.06 19.16 -9.38
C ASP A 376 -2.77 17.88 -9.88
N THR A 377 -2.80 17.66 -11.20
CA THR A 377 -3.53 16.53 -11.82
C THR A 377 -2.85 15.19 -11.65
N ILE A 378 -1.60 15.18 -11.17
CA ILE A 378 -0.77 13.99 -11.02
C ILE A 378 -0.68 13.69 -9.53
N VAL A 379 -1.23 12.54 -9.15
CA VAL A 379 -1.24 12.08 -7.76
C VAL A 379 -0.61 10.69 -7.74
N GLY A 380 0.63 10.59 -7.28
CA GLY A 380 1.25 9.32 -6.90
C GLY A 380 1.14 9.11 -5.40
N ASN A 381 1.15 7.84 -4.95
CA ASN A 381 1.25 7.51 -3.53
C ASN A 381 2.69 7.18 -3.14
N ILE A 382 3.02 7.44 -1.87
CA ILE A 382 4.17 6.83 -1.18
C ILE A 382 3.60 5.81 -0.21
N TYR A 383 4.00 4.55 -0.36
CA TYR A 383 3.60 3.48 0.56
C TYR A 383 4.79 2.59 0.88
N LEU A 384 4.75 2.00 2.07
CA LEU A 384 5.69 0.99 2.52
C LEU A 384 4.92 -0.34 2.56
N ASP A 385 5.34 -1.28 1.74
CA ASP A 385 4.76 -2.62 1.67
C ASP A 385 5.66 -3.59 2.43
N CYS A 386 5.14 -4.26 3.45
CA CYS A 386 5.93 -5.12 4.33
C CYS A 386 5.46 -6.57 4.23
N GLU A 387 6.34 -7.43 3.74
CA GLU A 387 6.12 -8.87 3.65
C GLU A 387 6.89 -9.58 4.75
N LEU A 388 6.42 -10.74 5.22
CA LEU A 388 7.26 -11.57 6.09
C LEU A 388 8.37 -12.23 5.29
N GLU A 389 9.56 -12.33 5.87
CA GLU A 389 10.67 -13.07 5.27
C GLU A 389 10.29 -14.56 5.11
N GLU A 390 10.55 -15.10 3.92
CA GLU A 390 10.18 -16.47 3.54
C GLU A 390 10.74 -17.49 4.56
N GLY A 391 9.88 -18.37 5.07
CA GLY A 391 10.24 -19.38 6.09
C GLY A 391 9.98 -18.95 7.55
N GLN A 392 9.52 -17.72 7.80
CA GLN A 392 9.01 -17.32 9.11
C GLN A 392 7.58 -17.86 9.32
N TYR A 393 7.31 -18.50 10.46
CA TYR A 393 5.99 -19.05 10.77
C TYR A 393 5.04 -17.92 11.17
N LEU A 394 4.01 -17.70 10.36
CA LEU A 394 2.92 -16.80 10.68
C LEU A 394 2.02 -17.44 11.75
N PRO A 395 1.84 -16.83 12.93
CA PRO A 395 0.67 -17.12 13.75
C PRO A 395 -0.57 -16.86 12.89
N TRP A 396 -1.58 -17.72 12.99
CA TRP A 396 -2.79 -17.67 12.14
C TRP A 396 -3.55 -16.33 12.22
N ASP A 397 -3.19 -15.48 13.19
CA ASP A 397 -3.89 -14.24 13.54
C ASP A 397 -3.11 -12.97 13.14
N ALA A 398 -1.95 -13.10 12.47
CA ALA A 398 -1.21 -11.93 12.01
C ALA A 398 -1.95 -11.25 10.84
N PRO A 399 -2.18 -9.93 10.89
CA PRO A 399 -2.79 -9.21 9.78
C PRO A 399 -1.90 -9.35 8.53
N GLN A 400 -2.39 -10.07 7.52
CA GLN A 400 -1.71 -10.15 6.23
C GLN A 400 -1.90 -8.82 5.49
N GLY A 401 -0.80 -8.20 5.06
CA GLY A 401 -0.82 -7.02 4.20
C GLY A 401 -1.05 -5.69 4.92
N ALA A 402 -0.27 -5.40 5.96
CA ALA A 402 -0.27 -4.07 6.56
C ALA A 402 0.39 -3.05 5.61
N THR A 403 -0.37 -2.46 4.70
CA THR A 403 0.08 -1.32 3.90
C THR A 403 0.14 -0.09 4.80
N LEU A 404 1.35 0.36 5.16
CA LEU A 404 1.51 1.63 5.86
C LEU A 404 1.36 2.76 4.82
N ARG A 405 0.21 3.43 4.84
CA ARG A 405 -0.04 4.62 4.03
C ARG A 405 0.45 5.86 4.78
N ILE A 406 1.42 6.56 4.20
CA ILE A 406 1.88 7.83 4.73
C ILE A 406 0.93 8.91 4.23
N GLU A 407 -0.05 9.31 5.05
CA GLU A 407 -0.92 10.43 4.72
C GLU A 407 -0.23 11.75 5.08
N VAL A 408 0.22 12.48 4.07
CA VAL A 408 0.71 13.85 4.24
C VAL A 408 -0.49 14.79 4.27
N PRO A 409 -0.71 15.57 5.34
CA PRO A 409 -1.86 16.46 5.43
C PRO A 409 -1.85 17.47 4.27
N ALA A 410 -2.91 17.45 3.44
CA ALA A 410 -3.06 18.28 2.24
C ALA A 410 -2.89 19.80 2.47
N ALA A 411 -2.96 20.25 3.73
CA ALA A 411 -2.91 21.65 4.12
C ALA A 411 -1.48 22.22 4.35
N LYS A 412 -0.41 21.42 4.28
CA LYS A 412 0.95 21.92 4.53
C LYS A 412 1.83 21.82 3.27
N ARG A 413 2.28 22.97 2.78
CA ARG A 413 3.38 23.08 1.81
C ARG A 413 4.67 22.66 2.51
N ILE A 414 5.02 21.38 2.43
CA ILE A 414 6.31 20.88 2.92
C ILE A 414 7.27 20.91 1.74
N ILE A 415 8.16 21.90 1.73
CA ILE A 415 9.30 21.96 0.81
C ILE A 415 10.43 21.18 1.47
N LEU A 416 10.94 20.16 0.78
CA LEU A 416 11.99 19.29 1.27
C LEU A 416 13.32 19.72 0.64
N SER A 417 14.04 20.63 1.30
CA SER A 417 15.34 21.13 0.83
C SER A 417 16.53 20.22 1.21
N GLY A 418 16.29 19.19 2.02
CA GLY A 418 17.33 18.28 2.55
C GLY A 418 16.97 16.79 2.46
N GLY A 419 15.96 16.43 1.67
CA GLY A 419 15.41 15.07 1.59
C GLY A 419 14.09 14.89 2.34
N LEU A 420 13.40 13.80 2.03
CA LEU A 420 12.21 13.31 2.70
C LEU A 420 12.63 12.43 3.88
N GLN A 421 12.35 12.86 5.11
CA GLN A 421 12.47 12.00 6.29
C GLN A 421 11.10 11.37 6.59
N VAL A 422 11.01 10.06 6.41
CA VAL A 422 9.86 9.24 6.79
C VAL A 422 10.17 8.61 8.15
N ARG A 423 9.51 9.08 9.20
CA ARG A 423 9.52 8.40 10.50
C ARG A 423 8.40 7.38 10.53
N LEU A 424 8.74 6.11 10.63
CA LEU A 424 7.74 5.05 10.81
C LEU A 424 7.31 5.07 12.28
N GLN A 425 6.16 5.69 12.56
CA GLN A 425 5.51 5.58 13.86
C GLN A 425 4.67 4.32 13.90
N LEU A 426 5.24 3.28 14.47
CA LEU A 426 4.59 2.00 14.63
C LEU A 426 3.69 2.07 15.88
N SER A 427 2.46 2.54 15.69
CA SER A 427 1.49 2.60 16.78
C SER A 427 1.02 1.18 17.13
N ASN A 428 1.38 0.69 18.32
CA ASN A 428 0.87 -0.54 18.96
C ASN A 428 1.10 -1.88 18.25
N HIS A 429 1.75 -1.91 17.08
CA HIS A 429 2.14 -3.14 16.42
C HIS A 429 3.66 -3.30 16.49
N SER A 430 4.12 -4.06 17.47
CA SER A 430 5.49 -4.57 17.48
C SER A 430 5.63 -5.53 16.31
N PHE A 431 6.69 -5.35 15.53
CA PHE A 431 7.03 -6.25 14.45
C PHE A 431 7.72 -7.46 15.08
N TRP A 432 6.89 -8.38 15.56
CA TRP A 432 7.31 -9.58 16.27
C TRP A 432 8.02 -10.62 15.38
N SER A 433 8.18 -10.33 14.10
CA SER A 433 8.79 -11.18 13.09
C SER A 433 9.69 -10.32 12.21
N ARG A 434 10.57 -10.95 11.44
CA ARG A 434 11.38 -10.22 10.46
C ARG A 434 10.53 -9.88 9.24
N TYR A 435 10.24 -8.60 9.05
CA TYR A 435 9.53 -8.11 7.88
C TYR A 435 10.53 -7.53 6.89
N LEU A 436 10.31 -7.83 5.62
CA LEU A 436 10.97 -7.23 4.50
C LEU A 436 10.07 -6.13 3.97
N CYS A 437 10.40 -4.88 4.27
CA CYS A 437 9.63 -3.73 3.84
C CYS A 437 10.22 -3.12 2.58
N THR A 438 9.38 -2.96 1.56
CA THR A 438 9.68 -2.32 0.30
C THR A 438 9.00 -0.95 0.25
N LEU A 439 9.80 0.11 0.26
CA LEU A 439 9.31 1.47 0.02
C LEU A 439 9.03 1.63 -1.46
N ASN A 440 7.81 2.05 -1.79
CA ASN A 440 7.39 2.38 -3.14
C ASN A 440 6.97 3.85 -3.20
N ILE A 441 7.65 4.62 -4.03
CA ILE A 441 7.32 6.01 -4.37
C ILE A 441 6.79 5.98 -5.79
N GLN A 442 5.49 6.17 -5.99
CA GLN A 442 4.89 6.19 -7.32
C GLN A 442 5.21 7.49 -8.07
N ASP A 443 5.14 7.43 -9.41
CA ASP A 443 5.31 8.60 -10.28
C ASP A 443 4.34 9.71 -9.85
N GLY A 444 4.88 10.91 -9.61
CA GLY A 444 4.09 12.06 -9.19
C GLY A 444 3.67 12.07 -7.72
N ALA A 445 4.18 11.16 -6.89
CA ALA A 445 4.03 11.28 -5.43
C ALA A 445 4.76 12.50 -4.85
N MET A 446 5.78 12.97 -5.57
CA MET A 446 6.51 14.21 -5.31
C MET A 446 6.80 14.91 -6.63
N VAL A 447 6.93 16.24 -6.59
CA VAL A 447 7.29 17.07 -7.73
C VAL A 447 8.46 17.99 -7.37
N ASP A 448 9.28 18.34 -8.34
CA ASP A 448 10.27 19.40 -8.21
C ASP A 448 9.59 20.72 -7.82
N VAL A 449 10.23 21.49 -6.95
CA VAL A 449 9.74 22.79 -6.49
C VAL A 449 9.81 23.85 -7.58
N VAL A 450 10.80 23.76 -8.49
CA VAL A 450 11.05 24.79 -9.51
C VAL A 450 10.17 24.59 -10.74
N GLU A 451 10.15 23.37 -11.29
CA GLU A 451 9.53 23.10 -12.58
C GLU A 451 8.21 22.32 -12.49
N ASP A 452 7.76 21.98 -11.29
CA ASP A 452 6.60 21.13 -11.02
C ASP A 452 6.70 19.76 -11.74
N VAL A 453 7.93 19.24 -11.90
CA VAL A 453 8.21 17.96 -12.56
C VAL A 453 8.06 16.80 -11.59
N PRO A 454 7.14 15.86 -11.83
CA PRO A 454 7.05 14.57 -11.15
C PRO A 454 8.42 13.88 -10.98
N CYS A 455 8.71 13.48 -9.75
CA CYS A 455 9.81 12.56 -9.47
C CYS A 455 9.56 11.24 -10.20
N VAL A 456 10.61 10.62 -10.74
CA VAL A 456 10.51 9.22 -11.18
C VAL A 456 10.26 8.36 -9.95
N ALA A 457 9.38 7.37 -10.08
CA ALA A 457 9.32 6.18 -9.28
C ALA A 457 10.65 5.42 -9.39
N ALA A 458 11.67 5.93 -8.73
CA ALA A 458 13.01 5.41 -8.75
C ALA A 458 13.46 5.22 -7.32
N SER A 459 13.00 4.11 -6.73
CA SER A 459 13.78 3.17 -5.92
C SER A 459 12.80 2.34 -5.09
N TRP A 460 12.66 1.08 -5.45
CA TRP A 460 12.23 0.07 -4.51
C TRP A 460 13.35 -0.03 -3.48
N HIS A 461 13.15 0.57 -2.32
CA HIS A 461 14.11 0.44 -1.23
C HIS A 461 13.61 -0.65 -0.30
N ARG A 462 14.39 -1.71 -0.22
CA ARG A 462 14.10 -2.84 0.65
C ARG A 462 14.86 -2.64 1.95
N ALA A 463 14.18 -2.72 3.08
CA ALA A 463 14.77 -2.70 4.41
C ALA A 463 14.13 -3.79 5.26
N ALA A 464 14.92 -4.44 6.10
CA ALA A 464 14.40 -5.44 7.03
C ALA A 464 14.02 -4.74 8.34
N MET A 465 12.80 -4.96 8.83
CA MET A 465 12.41 -4.60 10.18
C MET A 465 12.44 -5.87 11.01
N SER A 466 13.30 -5.91 12.01
CA SER A 466 13.36 -7.02 12.96
C SER A 466 13.45 -6.44 14.35
N ASP A 467 12.65 -6.97 15.26
CA ASP A 467 12.98 -6.87 16.66
C ASP A 467 14.23 -7.70 16.94
N ASN A 468 15.18 -7.13 17.67
CA ASN A 468 16.41 -7.79 18.09
C ASN A 468 16.76 -7.52 19.56
N VAL A 469 15.82 -6.95 20.31
CA VAL A 469 15.97 -6.73 21.75
C VAL A 469 15.34 -7.93 22.45
N GLY A 470 16.13 -8.63 23.27
CA GLY A 470 15.61 -9.72 24.07
C GLY A 470 14.62 -9.24 25.15
N PRO A 471 13.70 -10.12 25.59
CA PRO A 471 12.72 -9.77 26.60
C PRO A 471 13.38 -9.35 27.91
N LEU A 472 12.76 -8.41 28.62
CA LEU A 472 13.22 -7.83 29.87
C LEU A 472 12.25 -8.17 31.00
N ALA A 473 12.76 -8.74 32.09
CA ALA A 473 11.98 -8.99 33.30
C ALA A 473 11.57 -7.65 33.96
N THR A 474 10.27 -7.37 34.02
CA THR A 474 9.70 -6.13 34.60
C THR A 474 9.30 -6.29 36.06
N THR A 475 8.79 -7.47 36.45
CA THR A 475 8.46 -7.78 37.85
C THR A 475 8.82 -9.21 38.20
N ILE A 476 9.31 -9.43 39.42
CA ILE A 476 9.75 -10.74 39.92
C ILE A 476 9.14 -10.97 41.31
N THR A 477 8.53 -12.14 41.53
CA THR A 477 7.88 -12.52 42.80
C THR A 477 8.29 -13.95 43.21
N PRO A 478 8.84 -14.21 44.41
CA PRO A 478 9.15 -13.24 45.45
C PRO A 478 10.14 -12.16 44.99
N GLN A 479 10.00 -10.95 45.51
CA GLN A 479 10.92 -9.86 45.18
C GLN A 479 12.34 -10.22 45.64
N THR A 480 13.37 -9.87 44.87
CA THR A 480 14.76 -10.08 45.27
C THR A 480 15.04 -9.43 46.63
N GLY A 481 15.62 -10.19 47.54
CA GLY A 481 15.94 -9.79 48.90
C GLY A 481 14.76 -9.87 49.87
N LEU A 482 13.58 -10.32 49.44
CA LEU A 482 12.43 -10.48 50.32
C LEU A 482 12.76 -11.48 51.44
N ARG A 483 12.39 -11.12 52.66
CA ARG A 483 12.54 -11.95 53.87
C ARG A 483 11.19 -12.49 54.28
N ASP A 484 11.23 -13.51 55.12
CA ASP A 484 10.05 -14.13 55.71
C ASP A 484 9.08 -14.67 54.66
N VAL A 485 9.62 -15.24 53.57
CA VAL A 485 8.83 -15.96 52.57
C VAL A 485 8.29 -17.24 53.20
N ALA A 486 6.97 -17.42 53.13
CA ALA A 486 6.29 -18.55 53.74
C ALA A 486 6.77 -19.88 53.12
N LEU A 487 6.93 -20.91 53.95
CA LEU A 487 7.41 -22.22 53.49
C LEU A 487 6.44 -22.92 52.53
N ASP A 488 5.16 -22.53 52.54
CA ASP A 488 4.12 -23.04 51.65
C ASP A 488 4.00 -22.25 50.33
N THR A 489 4.97 -21.37 50.04
CA THR A 489 5.03 -20.66 48.76
C THR A 489 5.18 -21.66 47.61
N ALA A 490 4.08 -21.91 46.89
CA ALA A 490 4.02 -22.93 45.85
C ALA A 490 4.62 -22.49 44.51
N GLU A 491 4.76 -21.18 44.28
CA GLU A 491 5.07 -20.60 42.96
C GLU A 491 6.03 -19.40 43.08
N ALA A 492 6.94 -19.29 42.12
CA ALA A 492 7.67 -18.06 41.83
C ALA A 492 7.29 -17.58 40.42
N THR A 493 7.19 -16.26 40.20
CA THR A 493 6.74 -15.67 38.94
C THR A 493 7.64 -14.55 38.45
N ILE A 494 7.79 -14.44 37.13
CA ILE A 494 8.45 -13.34 36.45
C ILE A 494 7.50 -12.80 35.38
N LYS A 495 7.28 -11.48 35.36
CA LYS A 495 6.62 -10.78 34.27
C LYS A 495 7.66 -10.15 33.35
N PHE A 496 7.45 -10.23 32.05
CA PHE A 496 8.27 -9.59 31.02
C PHE A 496 7.61 -8.31 30.49
N ASN A 497 8.39 -7.45 29.84
CA ASN A 497 7.91 -6.25 29.13
C ASN A 497 7.13 -6.58 27.85
N GLU A 498 7.24 -7.83 27.39
CA GLU A 498 6.63 -8.30 26.16
C GLU A 498 6.26 -9.79 26.26
N PRO A 499 5.46 -10.30 25.31
CA PRO A 499 5.08 -11.70 25.30
C PRO A 499 6.24 -12.64 24.93
N VAL A 500 6.30 -13.79 25.58
CA VAL A 500 7.42 -14.72 25.44
C VAL A 500 7.00 -16.18 25.29
N PHE A 501 7.91 -17.01 24.79
CA PHE A 501 7.87 -18.46 24.70
C PHE A 501 8.93 -19.09 25.59
N LEU A 502 8.66 -20.30 26.05
CA LEU A 502 9.59 -21.11 26.83
C LEU A 502 10.30 -22.13 25.91
N MET A 503 11.62 -22.05 25.79
CA MET A 503 12.43 -22.95 24.94
C MET A 503 13.06 -24.10 25.73
N LEU A 504 13.56 -23.82 26.93
CA LEU A 504 14.11 -24.81 27.85
C LEU A 504 13.17 -24.98 29.04
N GLN A 505 13.15 -26.15 29.68
CA GLN A 505 12.15 -26.45 30.72
C GLN A 505 12.70 -26.43 32.16
N GLU A 506 13.99 -26.21 32.37
CA GLU A 506 14.60 -26.34 33.70
C GLU A 506 15.13 -25.00 34.21
N VAL A 507 14.73 -24.66 35.44
CA VAL A 507 15.28 -23.58 36.27
C VAL A 507 16.02 -24.22 37.43
N THR A 508 17.24 -23.78 37.72
CA THR A 508 18.01 -24.33 38.84
C THR A 508 17.78 -23.48 40.08
N ILE A 509 17.55 -24.11 41.22
CA ILE A 509 17.48 -23.44 42.52
C ILE A 509 18.69 -23.81 43.38
N TYR A 510 19.27 -22.79 43.98
CA TYR A 510 20.40 -22.90 44.87
C TYR A 510 20.00 -22.50 46.27
N ARG A 511 20.60 -23.14 47.26
CA ARG A 511 20.63 -22.66 48.63
C ARG A 511 21.95 -21.92 48.83
N LEU A 512 21.85 -20.71 49.38
CA LEU A 512 23.00 -19.90 49.74
C LEU A 512 23.31 -20.14 51.21
N ASP A 513 24.54 -20.55 51.53
CA ASP A 513 25.01 -20.51 52.91
C ASP A 513 25.44 -19.06 53.24
N PRO A 514 24.72 -18.37 54.13
CA PRO A 514 25.00 -16.97 54.47
C PRO A 514 26.40 -16.75 55.06
N ASN A 515 27.08 -17.82 55.50
CA ASN A 515 28.42 -17.76 56.07
C ASN A 515 29.54 -18.01 55.05
N SER A 516 29.21 -18.46 53.85
CA SER A 516 30.20 -19.00 52.90
C SER A 516 30.63 -18.04 51.77
N GLY A 517 30.15 -16.79 51.79
CA GLY A 517 30.40 -15.83 50.71
C GLY A 517 29.68 -16.21 49.41
N PRO A 518 29.73 -15.35 48.38
CA PRO A 518 28.98 -15.53 47.14
C PRO A 518 29.47 -16.67 46.24
N GLU A 519 30.46 -17.49 46.65
CA GLU A 519 31.07 -18.51 45.78
C GLU A 519 30.61 -19.95 46.05
N ARG A 520 29.83 -20.20 47.11
CA ARG A 520 29.29 -21.52 47.40
C ARG A 520 27.77 -21.55 47.29
N TYR A 521 27.32 -21.99 46.12
CA TYR A 521 25.94 -22.28 45.83
C TYR A 521 25.74 -23.80 45.93
N ASP A 522 24.93 -24.26 46.88
CA ASP A 522 24.53 -25.66 46.93
C ASP A 522 23.30 -25.82 46.01
N GLU A 523 23.46 -26.55 44.90
CA GLU A 523 22.32 -26.88 44.03
C GLU A 523 21.32 -27.75 44.80
N VAL A 524 20.13 -27.22 45.03
CA VAL A 524 19.06 -27.91 45.77
C VAL A 524 18.22 -28.76 44.83
N GLY A 525 18.10 -28.33 43.58
CA GLY A 525 17.40 -29.09 42.56
C GLY A 525 17.16 -28.31 41.28
N LYS A 526 16.54 -29.00 40.33
CA LYS A 526 16.05 -28.44 39.08
C LYS A 526 14.53 -28.44 39.08
N LEU A 527 13.96 -27.29 38.78
CA LEU A 527 12.54 -27.03 38.83
C LEU A 527 11.98 -26.96 37.40
N PRO A 528 10.83 -27.59 37.14
CA PRO A 528 10.14 -27.40 35.87
C PRO A 528 9.63 -25.95 35.78
N ALA A 529 10.03 -25.26 34.72
CA ALA A 529 9.40 -24.03 34.29
C ALA A 529 8.14 -24.38 33.50
N THR A 530 7.01 -23.80 33.90
CA THR A 530 5.75 -23.98 33.16
C THR A 530 5.14 -22.62 32.83
N MET A 531 4.46 -22.60 31.69
CA MET A 531 3.67 -21.47 31.26
C MET A 531 2.20 -21.78 31.64
N THR A 532 1.51 -20.81 32.24
CA THR A 532 0.16 -21.04 32.79
C THR A 532 -0.92 -21.26 31.76
N ASP A 533 -0.69 -20.81 30.52
CA ASP A 533 -1.58 -21.08 29.40
C ASP A 533 -0.82 -21.88 28.36
N THR A 534 -1.34 -23.07 28.09
CA THR A 534 -0.86 -23.92 27.01
C THR A 534 -1.25 -23.26 25.68
N VAL A 535 -0.24 -22.80 24.94
CA VAL A 535 -0.22 -22.49 23.48
C VAL A 535 -0.34 -21.02 23.06
N GLU A 536 -0.70 -20.06 23.92
CA GLU A 536 -0.75 -18.64 23.50
C GLU A 536 0.08 -17.73 24.40
N LEU A 537 0.79 -16.81 23.74
CA LEU A 537 1.64 -15.76 24.28
C LEU A 537 1.33 -15.32 25.71
N ILE A 538 2.33 -15.45 26.59
CA ILE A 538 2.20 -14.99 27.98
C ILE A 538 3.27 -13.95 28.28
N GLU A 539 2.90 -12.94 29.04
CA GLU A 539 3.84 -11.99 29.65
C GLU A 539 4.44 -12.53 30.95
N THR A 540 3.96 -13.66 31.49
CA THR A 540 4.32 -14.15 32.84
C THR A 540 4.80 -15.60 32.82
N LEU A 541 6.04 -15.82 33.27
CA LEU A 541 6.62 -17.14 33.54
C LEU A 541 6.31 -17.57 34.97
N LYS A 542 5.90 -18.84 35.15
CA LYS A 542 5.70 -19.45 36.47
C LYS A 542 6.67 -20.59 36.70
N ILE A 543 7.21 -20.66 37.91
CA ILE A 543 8.15 -21.68 38.36
C ILE A 543 7.54 -22.34 39.59
N SER A 544 7.26 -23.64 39.52
CA SER A 544 6.70 -24.34 40.67
C SER A 544 7.79 -24.63 41.68
N LEU A 545 7.61 -24.16 42.91
CA LEU A 545 8.50 -24.45 44.04
C LEU A 545 8.06 -25.69 44.82
N SER A 546 6.86 -26.23 44.52
CA SER A 546 6.23 -27.32 45.27
C SER A 546 7.03 -28.65 45.26
N ALA A 547 7.95 -28.82 44.32
CA ALA A 547 8.81 -30.00 44.23
C ALA A 547 9.99 -29.98 45.22
N ILE A 548 10.21 -28.89 45.94
CA ILE A 548 11.36 -28.70 46.83
C ILE A 548 10.87 -28.35 48.23
N GLU A 549 11.38 -29.07 49.22
CA GLU A 549 11.15 -28.74 50.63
C GLU A 549 12.04 -27.56 51.01
N LEU A 550 11.41 -26.42 51.30
CA LEU A 550 12.10 -25.22 51.72
C LEU A 550 12.44 -25.32 53.22
N ASP A 551 13.71 -25.08 53.55
CA ASP A 551 14.18 -25.04 54.92
C ASP A 551 13.81 -23.72 55.60
N ASN A 552 13.63 -23.80 56.91
CA ASN A 552 13.45 -22.63 57.75
C ASN A 552 14.70 -21.73 57.74
N ASP A 553 14.49 -20.43 57.71
CA ASP A 553 15.54 -19.41 57.78
C ASP A 553 16.68 -19.55 56.75
N ALA A 554 16.38 -20.15 55.60
CA ALA A 554 17.35 -20.40 54.53
C ALA A 554 17.21 -19.36 53.42
N VAL A 555 18.32 -19.07 52.74
CA VAL A 555 18.32 -18.19 51.58
C VAL A 555 18.36 -19.04 50.32
N TYR A 556 17.38 -18.86 49.45
CA TYR A 556 17.28 -19.54 48.16
C TYR A 556 17.53 -18.57 47.02
N SER A 557 18.10 -19.06 45.93
CA SER A 557 18.25 -18.31 44.70
C SER A 557 17.86 -19.11 43.48
N LEU A 558 17.09 -18.50 42.58
CA LEU A 558 16.66 -19.07 41.31
C LEU A 558 17.60 -18.58 40.19
N GLN A 559 18.20 -19.52 39.47
CA GLN A 559 18.99 -19.25 38.27
C GLN A 559 18.18 -19.60 37.03
N LEU A 560 18.04 -18.63 36.14
CA LEU A 560 17.42 -18.83 34.83
C LEU A 560 18.54 -18.82 33.77
N PRO A 561 18.76 -19.92 33.05
CA PRO A 561 19.77 -19.93 32.00
C PRO A 561 19.39 -18.99 30.85
N GLU A 562 20.41 -18.47 30.16
CA GLU A 562 20.21 -17.69 28.94
C GLU A 562 19.43 -18.51 27.89
N GLY A 563 18.45 -17.87 27.26
CA GLY A 563 17.59 -18.51 26.26
C GLY A 563 16.57 -19.50 26.83
N LEU A 564 16.38 -19.58 28.16
CA LEU A 564 15.23 -20.25 28.77
C LEU A 564 13.92 -19.74 28.16
N VAL A 565 13.86 -18.42 28.05
CA VAL A 565 12.75 -17.65 27.52
C VAL A 565 13.22 -16.96 26.25
N VAL A 566 12.40 -17.00 25.21
CA VAL A 566 12.61 -16.24 23.96
C VAL A 566 11.36 -15.44 23.66
N ASP A 567 11.48 -14.26 23.08
CA ASP A 567 10.32 -13.55 22.57
C ASP A 567 9.80 -14.17 21.26
N ARG A 568 8.82 -13.51 20.62
CA ARG A 568 8.30 -13.91 19.32
C ARG A 568 9.29 -13.75 18.16
N ALA A 569 10.18 -12.77 18.25
CA ALA A 569 11.20 -12.51 17.25
C ALA A 569 12.43 -13.42 17.42
N ASN A 570 12.37 -14.40 18.33
CA ASN A 570 13.43 -15.33 18.68
C ASN A 570 14.66 -14.67 19.33
N ASN A 571 14.47 -13.51 19.95
CA ASN A 571 15.48 -12.91 20.82
C ASN A 571 15.44 -13.58 22.18
N ARG A 572 16.63 -13.88 22.69
CA ARG A 572 16.80 -14.65 23.93
C ARG A 572 16.75 -13.73 25.14
N PHE A 573 16.01 -14.14 26.16
CA PHE A 573 16.20 -13.58 27.50
C PHE A 573 17.64 -13.87 27.94
N LYS A 574 18.33 -12.85 28.43
CA LYS A 574 19.73 -12.95 28.89
C LYS A 574 19.92 -13.93 30.06
N GLY A 575 18.82 -14.32 30.72
CA GLY A 575 18.84 -15.16 31.92
C GLY A 575 19.00 -14.36 33.21
N LEU A 576 19.02 -15.07 34.33
CA LEU A 576 19.32 -14.55 35.66
C LEU A 576 20.38 -15.46 36.29
N GLU A 577 21.54 -14.89 36.62
CA GLU A 577 22.61 -15.61 37.30
C GLU A 577 22.24 -15.95 38.76
N ALA A 578 22.82 -17.02 39.29
CA ALA A 578 22.64 -17.39 40.69
C ALA A 578 23.02 -16.24 41.63
N GLY A 579 22.18 -15.98 42.64
CA GLY A 579 22.29 -14.84 43.55
C GLY A 579 21.56 -13.58 43.10
N THR A 580 21.21 -13.43 41.80
CA THR A 580 20.50 -12.24 41.28
C THR A 580 19.05 -12.20 41.74
N TRP A 581 18.38 -13.35 41.68
CA TRP A 581 17.05 -13.53 42.24
C TRP A 581 17.15 -14.43 43.45
N ALA A 582 17.14 -13.82 44.64
CA ALA A 582 17.27 -14.53 45.91
C ALA A 582 16.23 -14.05 46.93
N PHE A 583 15.75 -14.95 47.78
CA PHE A 583 14.81 -14.66 48.86
C PHE A 583 15.13 -15.51 50.09
N ARG A 584 14.70 -15.06 51.27
CA ARG A 584 14.88 -15.78 52.54
C ARG A 584 13.54 -16.26 53.06
N THR A 585 13.47 -17.54 53.41
CA THR A 585 12.29 -18.13 54.03
C THR A 585 12.11 -17.67 55.47
N GLU A 586 10.89 -17.78 55.99
CA GLU A 586 10.58 -17.43 57.37
C GLU A 586 11.45 -18.18 58.38
N VAL A 587 11.79 -17.45 59.46
CA VAL A 587 12.41 -18.07 60.62
C VAL A 587 11.37 -19.01 61.20
N GLY A 588 11.66 -20.31 61.14
CA GLY A 588 10.85 -21.35 61.74
C GLY A 588 10.66 -21.10 63.21
N THR A 589 9.65 -20.32 63.57
CA THR A 589 9.04 -20.48 64.86
C THR A 589 8.41 -21.86 64.76
N ARG A 590 9.06 -22.85 65.38
CA ARG A 590 8.30 -23.96 65.96
C ARG A 590 7.31 -23.26 66.88
N LEU A 591 6.17 -22.86 66.34
CA LEU A 591 4.93 -22.94 67.07
C LEU A 591 4.85 -24.42 67.37
N GLN A 592 5.46 -24.82 68.50
CA GLN A 592 4.94 -25.93 69.26
C GLN A 592 3.46 -25.65 69.26
N ARG A 593 2.72 -26.43 68.47
CA ARG A 593 1.28 -26.46 68.54
C ARG A 593 1.04 -26.97 69.95
N VAL A 594 1.09 -26.07 70.92
CA VAL A 594 0.57 -26.28 72.26
C VAL A 594 -0.90 -26.42 71.94
N ASN A 595 -1.32 -27.66 71.74
CA ASN A 595 -2.71 -28.03 71.79
C ASN A 595 -3.16 -27.62 73.18
N PHE A 596 -3.53 -26.35 73.36
CA PHE A 596 -4.35 -25.96 74.48
C PHE A 596 -5.60 -26.79 74.31
N GLY A 597 -5.71 -27.86 75.08
CA GLY A 597 -6.86 -28.75 75.14
C GLY A 597 -8.07 -28.01 75.70
N LEU A 598 -8.47 -26.93 75.05
CA LEU A 598 -9.76 -26.30 75.22
C LEU A 598 -10.72 -27.17 74.43
N GLY A 599 -11.28 -28.17 75.12
CA GLY A 599 -12.35 -29.01 74.59
C GLY A 599 -13.43 -28.12 73.96
N ALA A 600 -14.10 -28.62 72.92
CA ALA A 600 -15.03 -27.88 72.06
C ALA A 600 -16.05 -26.98 72.82
N GLY A 601 -16.38 -27.32 74.08
CA GLY A 601 -17.22 -26.48 74.95
C GLY A 601 -16.65 -25.11 75.31
N ALA A 602 -15.34 -24.94 75.43
CA ALA A 602 -14.73 -23.66 75.80
C ALA A 602 -14.69 -22.67 74.64
N VAL A 603 -14.46 -23.16 73.41
CA VAL A 603 -14.50 -22.34 72.20
C VAL A 603 -15.94 -21.89 71.92
N ALA A 604 -16.93 -22.77 72.10
CA ALA A 604 -18.34 -22.40 71.99
C ALA A 604 -18.74 -21.32 73.02
N GLY A 605 -18.22 -21.40 74.26
CA GLY A 605 -18.47 -20.39 75.30
C GLY A 605 -17.89 -19.02 74.98
N ILE A 606 -16.66 -18.95 74.43
CA ILE A 606 -16.02 -17.69 74.05
C ILE A 606 -16.74 -17.05 72.85
N VAL A 607 -17.09 -17.84 71.84
CA VAL A 607 -17.83 -17.34 70.67
C VAL A 607 -19.22 -16.84 71.07
N ALA A 608 -19.95 -17.59 71.92
CA ALA A 608 -21.24 -17.14 72.45
C ALA A 608 -21.11 -15.85 73.28
N GLY A 609 -20.04 -15.72 74.08
CA GLY A 609 -19.74 -14.52 74.84
C GLY A 609 -19.46 -13.29 73.95
N ILE A 610 -18.69 -13.45 72.88
CA ILE A 610 -18.38 -12.37 71.93
C ILE A 610 -19.64 -11.95 71.16
N VAL A 611 -20.49 -12.89 70.75
CA VAL A 611 -21.75 -12.60 70.06
C VAL A 611 -22.74 -11.85 70.97
N LEU A 612 -22.85 -12.24 72.24
CA LEU A 612 -23.68 -11.54 73.23
C LEU A 612 -23.15 -10.13 73.52
N LEU A 613 -21.83 -9.96 73.62
CA LEU A 613 -21.22 -8.65 73.82
C LEU A 613 -21.47 -7.73 72.62
N ALA A 614 -21.29 -8.25 71.40
CA ALA A 614 -21.54 -7.50 70.17
C ALA A 614 -23.01 -7.09 70.03
N ALA A 615 -23.95 -7.98 70.37
CA ALA A 615 -25.38 -7.69 70.38
C ALA A 615 -25.75 -6.61 71.42
N ALA A 616 -25.15 -6.66 72.62
CA ALA A 616 -25.35 -5.64 73.65
C ALA A 616 -24.82 -4.27 73.21
N VAL A 617 -23.64 -4.21 72.60
CA VAL A 617 -23.06 -2.97 72.06
C VAL A 617 -23.93 -2.40 70.95
N ALA A 618 -24.41 -3.23 70.01
CA ALA A 618 -25.31 -2.81 68.95
C ALA A 618 -26.64 -2.26 69.51
N GLY A 619 -27.22 -2.92 70.53
CA GLY A 619 -28.43 -2.44 71.21
C GLY A 619 -28.25 -1.07 71.86
N ILE A 620 -27.10 -0.84 72.52
CA ILE A 620 -26.74 0.45 73.12
C ILE A 620 -26.64 1.54 72.04
N LEU A 621 -25.97 1.25 70.91
CA LEU A 621 -25.81 2.21 69.81
C LEU A 621 -27.16 2.58 69.16
N ILE A 622 -28.06 1.60 68.98
CA ILE A 622 -29.41 1.85 68.45
C ILE A 622 -30.23 2.72 69.42
N PHE A 623 -30.15 2.45 70.73
CA PHE A 623 -30.84 3.25 71.75
C PHE A 623 -30.33 4.70 71.79
N PHE A 624 -29.02 4.92 71.70
CA PHE A 624 -28.43 6.26 71.62
C PHE A 624 -28.90 7.00 70.36
N ARG A 625 -28.92 6.33 69.21
CA ARG A 625 -29.39 6.93 67.96
C ARG A 625 -30.85 7.34 68.04
N TRP A 626 -31.71 6.52 68.65
CA TRP A 626 -33.13 6.83 68.84
C TRP A 626 -33.36 8.04 69.76
N LYS A 627 -32.59 8.16 70.85
CA LYS A 627 -32.65 9.32 71.75
C LYS A 627 -32.17 10.62 71.10
N VAL A 628 -31.18 10.56 70.22
CA VAL A 628 -30.66 11.76 69.52
C VAL A 628 -31.64 12.25 68.47
N VAL A 629 -32.23 11.35 67.67
CA VAL A 629 -33.19 11.73 66.62
C VAL A 629 -34.45 12.37 67.21
N LYS A 630 -34.97 11.83 68.32
CA LYS A 630 -36.17 12.38 69.00
C LYS A 630 -35.96 13.80 69.57
N LYS A 631 -34.71 14.26 69.73
CA LYS A 631 -34.39 15.62 70.21
C LYS A 631 -34.28 16.65 69.08
N TYR A 632 -34.17 16.21 67.82
CA TYR A 632 -34.05 17.10 66.66
C TYR A 632 -35.35 17.32 65.89
N GLU A 633 -36.38 16.48 66.10
CA GLU A 633 -37.68 16.64 65.44
C GLU A 633 -38.57 17.76 66.04
N ASP A 634 -38.25 18.27 67.24
CA ASP A 634 -39.03 19.33 67.93
C ASP A 634 -38.57 20.77 67.61
N ARG A 635 -37.69 20.96 66.63
CA ARG A 635 -37.29 22.29 66.14
C ARG A 635 -37.53 22.43 64.64
N SER A 636 -38.79 22.36 64.22
CA SER A 636 -39.22 22.88 62.92
C SER A 636 -39.34 24.41 62.98
N VAL A 637 -38.29 25.10 62.54
CA VAL A 637 -38.33 26.54 62.27
C VAL A 637 -38.92 26.74 60.88
N ARG A 638 -39.95 27.60 60.81
CA ARG A 638 -40.70 27.96 59.58
C ARG A 638 -39.80 28.68 58.55
N PRO A 639 -40.05 28.51 57.25
CA PRO A 639 -39.32 29.21 56.20
C PRO A 639 -39.81 30.66 56.06
N MET A 640 -38.89 31.61 55.87
CA MET A 640 -39.21 32.95 55.37
C MET A 640 -38.89 33.06 53.88
N GLU A 641 -39.89 33.53 53.14
CA GLU A 641 -39.82 34.03 51.76
C GLU A 641 -38.89 35.25 51.64
N GLY A 642 -38.23 35.42 50.48
CA GLY A 642 -37.78 36.74 50.06
C GLY A 642 -36.62 36.83 49.07
N SER A 643 -36.96 37.01 47.79
CA SER A 643 -36.25 37.82 46.77
C SER A 643 -34.97 37.30 46.08
N THR A 644 -35.13 37.04 44.78
CA THR A 644 -34.14 37.14 43.67
C THR A 644 -34.09 38.59 43.11
N PRO A 645 -33.28 39.00 42.08
CA PRO A 645 -32.09 38.39 41.41
C PRO A 645 -30.95 39.41 41.07
N LYS A 646 -29.87 38.91 40.42
CA LYS A 646 -29.08 39.48 39.28
C LYS A 646 -27.58 39.81 39.45
N ALA A 647 -26.85 39.35 38.42
CA ALA A 647 -25.84 40.06 37.61
C ALA A 647 -24.34 39.96 37.95
N SER A 648 -23.63 39.19 37.09
CA SER A 648 -22.51 39.57 36.21
C SER A 648 -21.19 40.17 36.76
N GLN A 649 -20.11 39.68 36.13
CA GLN A 649 -18.79 40.31 35.92
C GLN A 649 -17.86 40.49 37.12
N VAL A 650 -16.70 39.81 37.09
CA VAL A 650 -15.38 40.48 37.14
C VAL A 650 -14.38 39.65 36.33
N GLN A 651 -13.73 40.35 35.40
CA GLN A 651 -12.59 39.94 34.58
C GLN A 651 -11.32 40.55 35.20
N THR A 652 -10.15 40.01 34.81
CA THR A 652 -8.79 40.61 34.75
C THR A 652 -7.84 40.66 35.98
N LEU A 653 -6.76 39.86 35.85
CA LEU A 653 -5.31 40.22 35.84
C LEU A 653 -4.69 41.04 36.99
N HIS A 654 -3.67 40.48 37.67
CA HIS A 654 -2.30 41.03 37.63
C HIS A 654 -1.20 40.10 38.17
N ASN A 655 -0.01 40.27 37.61
CA ASN A 655 1.24 39.53 37.78
C ASN A 655 2.09 39.99 38.98
N ASP A 656 3.21 39.26 39.14
CA ASP A 656 4.51 39.64 39.71
C ASP A 656 4.73 39.46 41.22
N ALA A 657 5.66 38.56 41.59
CA ALA A 657 7.05 38.95 41.87
C ALA A 657 7.90 37.76 42.35
N ALA A 658 8.99 37.52 41.62
CA ALA A 658 10.16 36.78 42.09
C ALA A 658 11.03 37.67 43.00
N ALA A 659 11.67 37.10 44.03
CA ALA A 659 13.07 37.32 44.43
C ALA A 659 13.38 36.89 45.88
N LEU A 660 14.57 36.28 46.05
CA LEU A 660 15.39 36.10 47.28
C LEU A 660 14.87 35.03 48.27
N GLN A 661 15.67 34.04 48.70
CA GLN A 661 16.97 34.21 49.34
C GLN A 661 17.93 33.04 49.08
N ASP A 662 19.16 33.44 48.76
CA ASP A 662 20.42 32.73 48.90
C ASP A 662 20.93 32.88 50.36
N VAL A 663 21.77 31.94 50.82
CA VAL A 663 22.86 32.05 51.82
C VAL A 663 23.18 30.66 52.38
N GLY A 664 24.37 30.14 52.01
CA GLY A 664 25.04 28.98 52.62
C GLY A 664 25.56 29.25 54.05
N PRO A 665 26.35 28.35 54.66
CA PRO A 665 27.80 28.34 54.34
C PRO A 665 28.55 26.99 54.53
N ARG A 666 29.46 26.68 53.61
CA ARG A 666 30.94 26.53 53.76
C ARG A 666 31.53 25.68 52.65
#